data_AF-A0A7G8ZKY2-F1
#
_entry.id   AF-A0A7G8ZKY2-F1
#
_cell.length_a   1.000
_cell.length_b   1.000
_cell.length_c   1.000
_cell.angle_alpha   90.00
_cell.angle_beta   90.00
_cell.angle_gamma   90.00
#
_symmetry.space_group_name_H-M   'P 1'
#
loop_
_entity.id
_entity.type
_entity.pdbx_description
1 polymer ?
#
loop_
_entity_poly.entity_id
_entity_poly.type
_entity_poly.pdbx_seq_one_letter_code
_entity_poly.pdbx_strand_id
1 'polypeptide(L)'
;MKLVFVGVAATIAVSFAAFGQDMFSNVQTISAAEGGPDIIRFDSLSPDVMRMSPGETIALNFGSGYVAEMDRVTTQSMGAQVWVGRLEGGSLLDRILITETNGYTFGRIVTDEGIWHIIPDGSGHRIMQMPATAQPRFSANDMRFPDPMALAARAEAGQLDFSEDIAEAVPVGSNGIIDIAVFYSQSMSAHWGLATGGRVQYLMAVLDTALVDSDTGLRARLVHLDSVNLTTDDADQGVTLENLSGNPNGNAQVTQDLSALRAAGVTYGADLVGIIQRALPNQVSCGVAWTNGTNGTMDASNLPFGYSVSADWLTPDQTSICGAATFAHEIGHNMGFVHNVEQEGQVGGGVRNFAHGHRVDCNFGTIMAYPSTNAQIQACPAGSPNGIGGETTAFFFSNPEILRCPPNGTGACGRPFNDPDPADVARAAREESRNVVNFRPEAPRVVSSVLPITRSVQNGTAATAFATIINPAATGSTATGCGLRLAGTTPAQFSYQTTTPANALSGAANTPADIAAGGAQNFVFSVTSATDFADNQGLPQASTNNETHLFIEAFCSNRRSGEYTLGLNSLIFSSSPTPVPDIVALAASGDPGRVNVPTTGNQVGVFAVAISNVGAAGTITASADTGGRVLAIQNIEVCPTDPGTGACTSPRAATAQVNVGANGTATFGVFVRGNGQAIDNNPAQNRVFVRFNEGANARGATSVAVRTQ
;
A
#
# COMPACT_ATOMS: atom_id res chain seq x y z
N MET A 1 -35.59 -54.11 -6.59
CA MET A 1 -35.84 -52.94 -5.71
C MET A 1 -34.70 -52.91 -4.69
N LYS A 2 -33.59 -52.26 -5.05
CA LYS A 2 -32.32 -52.25 -4.29
C LYS A 2 -32.33 -51.02 -3.39
N LEU A 3 -32.30 -51.24 -2.07
CA LEU A 3 -32.11 -50.18 -1.06
C LEU A 3 -30.66 -49.69 -1.11
N VAL A 4 -30.51 -48.38 -1.24
CA VAL A 4 -29.24 -47.64 -1.15
C VAL A 4 -28.96 -47.35 0.32
N PHE A 5 -27.85 -47.84 0.84
CA PHE A 5 -27.29 -47.42 2.12
C PHE A 5 -26.52 -46.12 1.90
N VAL A 6 -26.98 -45.03 2.52
CA VAL A 6 -26.21 -43.78 2.63
C VAL A 6 -25.36 -43.88 3.90
N GLY A 7 -24.04 -44.01 3.72
CA GLY A 7 -23.08 -43.95 4.80
C GLY A 7 -22.85 -42.51 5.23
N VAL A 8 -23.13 -42.22 6.50
CA VAL A 8 -22.78 -40.94 7.15
C VAL A 8 -21.27 -40.94 7.40
N ALA A 9 -20.53 -40.14 6.64
CA ALA A 9 -19.13 -39.83 6.94
C ALA A 9 -19.12 -38.77 8.04
N ALA A 10 -18.76 -39.17 9.26
CA ALA A 10 -18.46 -38.24 10.34
C ALA A 10 -17.11 -37.57 10.06
N THR A 11 -17.14 -36.32 9.59
CA THR A 11 -15.95 -35.47 9.50
C THR A 11 -15.55 -35.09 10.92
N ILE A 12 -14.49 -35.71 11.43
CA ILE A 12 -13.82 -35.24 12.64
C ILE A 12 -13.15 -33.92 12.26
N ALA A 13 -13.81 -32.80 12.60
CA ALA A 13 -13.17 -31.50 12.63
C ALA A 13 -12.14 -31.54 13.76
N VAL A 14 -10.87 -31.69 13.40
CA VAL A 14 -9.77 -31.44 14.32
C VAL A 14 -9.69 -29.93 14.46
N SER A 15 -10.26 -29.40 15.54
CA SER A 15 -10.03 -28.03 15.98
C SER A 15 -8.54 -27.92 16.32
N PHE A 16 -7.76 -27.28 15.45
CA PHE A 16 -6.46 -26.77 15.85
C PHE A 16 -6.72 -25.67 16.89
N ALA A 17 -6.44 -25.95 18.15
CA ALA A 17 -6.27 -24.90 19.14
C ALA A 17 -5.05 -24.08 18.69
N ALA A 18 -5.28 -22.85 18.23
CA ALA A 18 -4.24 -21.89 17.91
C ALA A 18 -3.46 -21.57 19.18
N PHE A 19 -2.20 -21.99 19.27
CA PHE A 19 -1.28 -21.40 20.23
C PHE A 19 -1.02 -19.98 19.76
N GLY A 20 -1.47 -19.00 20.55
CA GLY A 20 -1.44 -17.57 20.21
C GLY A 20 -0.02 -17.12 19.84
N GLN A 21 0.16 -16.76 18.57
CA GLN A 21 1.33 -16.02 18.12
C GLN A 21 1.13 -14.55 18.53
N ASP A 22 2.22 -13.91 18.89
CA ASP A 22 2.26 -12.47 19.18
C ASP A 22 2.36 -11.70 17.85
N MET A 23 1.62 -10.61 17.71
CA MET A 23 1.63 -9.75 16.52
C MET A 23 2.94 -8.98 16.38
N PHE A 24 3.46 -8.46 17.50
CA PHE A 24 4.65 -7.61 17.52
C PHE A 24 5.85 -8.32 18.14
N SER A 25 7.02 -8.16 17.54
CA SER A 25 8.26 -8.73 18.06
C SER A 25 8.96 -7.77 19.05
N ASN A 26 9.57 -8.34 20.09
CA ASN A 26 10.39 -7.62 21.07
C ASN A 26 9.69 -6.42 21.73
N VAL A 27 8.41 -6.61 22.12
CA VAL A 27 7.61 -5.54 22.74
C VAL A 27 8.21 -5.09 24.07
N GLN A 28 8.32 -3.77 24.24
CA GLN A 28 8.77 -3.12 25.46
C GLN A 28 7.83 -1.98 25.83
N THR A 29 7.29 -2.01 27.05
CA THR A 29 6.52 -0.89 27.60
C THR A 29 7.46 0.06 28.32
N ILE A 30 7.45 1.33 27.89
CA ILE A 30 8.17 2.42 28.53
C ILE A 30 7.13 3.26 29.26
N SER A 31 7.13 3.18 30.59
CA SER A 31 6.30 4.04 31.42
C SER A 31 6.68 5.49 31.22
N ALA A 32 5.70 6.34 30.93
CA ALA A 32 5.96 7.77 30.78
C ALA A 32 6.44 8.38 32.11
N ALA A 33 7.40 9.31 32.04
CA ALA A 33 7.69 10.18 33.18
C ALA A 33 6.52 11.16 33.37
N GLU A 34 6.10 11.39 34.61
CA GLU A 34 5.12 12.42 35.00
C GLU A 34 3.79 12.44 34.18
N GLY A 35 3.04 11.34 34.22
CA GLY A 35 1.60 11.36 33.85
C GLY A 35 1.26 11.43 32.35
N GLY A 36 2.22 11.22 31.45
CA GLY A 36 1.96 10.98 30.03
C GLY A 36 1.41 9.57 29.72
N PRO A 37 0.86 9.32 28.52
CA PRO A 37 0.45 7.98 28.12
C PRO A 37 1.66 7.07 27.93
N ASP A 38 1.51 5.79 28.30
CA ASP A 38 2.55 4.79 28.10
C ASP A 38 2.93 4.66 26.62
N ILE A 39 4.21 4.45 26.38
CA ILE A 39 4.77 4.25 25.05
C ILE A 39 5.13 2.77 24.92
N ILE A 40 4.58 2.10 23.92
CA ILE A 40 4.92 0.72 23.61
C ILE A 40 5.85 0.74 22.40
N ARG A 41 7.05 0.15 22.55
CA ARG A 41 8.00 -0.04 21.46
C ARG A 41 8.02 -1.48 21.00
N PHE A 42 8.26 -1.69 19.72
CA PHE A 42 8.47 -3.02 19.15
C PHE A 42 9.42 -2.91 17.94
N ASP A 43 10.07 -4.01 17.58
CA ASP A 43 11.04 -3.99 16.48
C ASP A 43 10.35 -4.13 15.13
N SER A 44 9.52 -5.16 14.97
CA SER A 44 8.81 -5.47 13.73
C SER A 44 7.48 -6.18 13.98
N LEU A 45 6.68 -6.36 12.93
CA LEU A 45 5.65 -7.38 12.95
C LEU A 45 6.29 -8.77 12.99
N SER A 46 5.60 -9.73 13.60
CA SER A 46 5.98 -11.13 13.54
C SER A 46 5.92 -11.64 12.09
N PRO A 47 6.84 -12.52 11.65
CA PRO A 47 6.98 -12.88 10.23
C PRO A 47 5.74 -13.45 9.56
N ASP A 48 4.82 -14.05 10.33
CA ASP A 48 3.64 -14.76 9.82
C ASP A 48 2.38 -13.89 9.80
N VAL A 49 2.40 -12.69 10.38
CA VAL A 49 1.23 -11.77 10.43
C VAL A 49 0.68 -11.51 9.03
N MET A 50 1.56 -11.19 8.08
CA MET A 50 1.19 -10.91 6.68
C MET A 50 0.92 -12.17 5.85
N ARG A 51 0.91 -13.37 6.46
CA ARG A 51 0.59 -14.65 5.82
C ARG A 51 -0.62 -15.36 6.43
N MET A 52 -1.27 -14.71 7.39
CA MET A 52 -2.47 -15.26 8.02
C MET A 52 -3.58 -15.52 6.98
N SER A 53 -4.52 -16.39 7.35
CA SER A 53 -5.75 -16.69 6.61
C SER A 53 -6.99 -16.08 7.30
N PRO A 54 -8.03 -15.67 6.55
CA PRO A 54 -9.21 -15.06 7.15
C PRO A 54 -9.81 -15.93 8.27
N GLY A 55 -10.16 -15.30 9.39
CA GLY A 55 -10.66 -15.93 10.62
C GLY A 55 -9.57 -16.41 11.58
N GLU A 56 -8.29 -16.39 11.20
CA GLU A 56 -7.21 -16.65 12.17
C GLU A 56 -7.10 -15.51 13.18
N THR A 57 -6.79 -15.87 14.43
CA THR A 57 -6.63 -14.93 15.52
C THR A 57 -5.16 -14.76 15.91
N ILE A 58 -4.83 -13.59 16.46
CA ILE A 58 -3.47 -13.24 16.89
C ILE A 58 -3.51 -12.35 18.13
N ALA A 59 -2.59 -12.57 19.06
CA ALA A 59 -2.47 -11.71 20.23
C ALA A 59 -1.81 -10.39 19.82
N LEU A 60 -2.41 -9.26 20.17
CA LEU A 60 -1.78 -7.95 19.96
C LEU A 60 -0.63 -7.70 20.94
N ASN A 61 -0.48 -8.54 21.96
CA ASN A 61 0.67 -8.58 22.88
C ASN A 61 1.12 -7.22 23.46
N PHE A 62 0.19 -6.29 23.61
CA PHE A 62 0.30 -5.06 24.39
C PHE A 62 -1.03 -4.76 25.13
N GLY A 63 -0.99 -3.80 26.05
CA GLY A 63 -2.17 -3.36 26.81
C GLY A 63 -2.79 -4.48 27.63
N SER A 64 -4.12 -4.52 27.67
CA SER A 64 -4.91 -5.49 28.46
C SER A 64 -4.94 -6.92 27.88
N GLY A 65 -4.12 -7.24 26.88
CA GLY A 65 -4.05 -8.58 26.28
C GLY A 65 -5.11 -8.82 25.21
N TYR A 66 -5.26 -7.86 24.30
CA TYR A 66 -6.21 -7.93 23.19
C TYR A 66 -5.89 -9.05 22.19
N VAL A 67 -6.95 -9.63 21.62
CA VAL A 67 -6.88 -10.59 20.52
C VAL A 67 -7.57 -9.98 19.31
N ALA A 68 -6.90 -10.06 18.16
CA ALA A 68 -7.45 -9.61 16.89
C ALA A 68 -7.78 -10.81 16.00
N GLU A 69 -8.88 -10.71 15.27
CA GLU A 69 -9.29 -11.63 14.22
C GLU A 69 -8.96 -11.00 12.85
N MET A 70 -8.32 -11.76 11.97
CA MET A 70 -7.93 -11.29 10.65
C MET A 70 -9.07 -11.46 9.64
N ASP A 71 -9.38 -10.41 8.88
CA ASP A 71 -10.38 -10.45 7.82
C ASP A 71 -9.75 -10.64 6.43
N ARG A 72 -8.70 -9.87 6.13
CA ARG A 72 -7.92 -10.01 4.88
C ARG A 72 -6.49 -9.50 4.99
N VAL A 73 -5.61 -10.06 4.17
CA VAL A 73 -4.31 -9.49 3.83
C VAL A 73 -4.26 -9.20 2.34
N THR A 74 -3.79 -8.02 1.95
CA THR A 74 -3.67 -7.60 0.55
C THR A 74 -2.34 -6.92 0.27
N THR A 75 -1.96 -6.79 -0.99
CA THR A 75 -0.76 -6.05 -1.41
C THR A 75 -1.16 -4.95 -2.37
N GLN A 76 -0.74 -3.72 -2.11
CA GLN A 76 -0.99 -2.57 -2.98
C GLN A 76 -0.05 -2.56 -4.19
N SER A 77 -0.42 -1.81 -5.23
CA SER A 77 0.34 -1.63 -6.48
C SER A 77 1.76 -1.11 -6.29
N MET A 78 2.04 -0.39 -5.20
CA MET A 78 3.38 0.12 -4.87
C MET A 78 4.10 -0.69 -3.77
N GLY A 79 3.54 -1.83 -3.37
CA GLY A 79 4.21 -2.85 -2.57
C GLY A 79 3.88 -2.88 -1.09
N ALA A 80 3.04 -1.97 -0.57
CA ALA A 80 2.56 -2.08 0.80
C ALA A 80 1.75 -3.35 1.02
N GLN A 81 2.11 -4.14 2.03
CA GLN A 81 1.25 -5.21 2.54
C GLN A 81 0.28 -4.60 3.54
N VAL A 82 -0.99 -4.94 3.42
CA VAL A 82 -2.08 -4.39 4.23
C VAL A 82 -2.76 -5.53 4.96
N TRP A 83 -2.68 -5.53 6.29
CA TRP A 83 -3.40 -6.41 7.18
C TRP A 83 -4.65 -5.69 7.69
N VAL A 84 -5.82 -6.28 7.47
CA VAL A 84 -7.12 -5.76 7.90
C VAL A 84 -7.77 -6.80 8.80
N GLY A 85 -8.21 -6.34 9.97
CA GLY A 85 -8.91 -7.18 10.94
C GLY A 85 -9.71 -6.34 11.91
N ARG A 86 -10.05 -6.92 13.05
CA ARG A 86 -10.80 -6.28 14.14
C ARG A 86 -10.49 -7.00 15.45
N LEU A 87 -10.86 -6.41 16.57
CA LEU A 87 -10.85 -7.14 17.84
C LEU A 87 -11.76 -8.37 17.75
N GLU A 88 -11.35 -9.47 18.35
CA GLU A 88 -12.14 -10.71 18.41
C GLU A 88 -13.52 -10.42 19.02
N GLY A 89 -14.59 -10.82 18.32
CA GLY A 89 -15.97 -10.50 18.72
C GLY A 89 -16.39 -9.03 18.55
N GLY A 90 -15.49 -8.16 18.08
CA GLY A 90 -15.74 -6.74 17.82
C GLY A 90 -16.51 -6.48 16.53
N SER A 91 -16.83 -5.20 16.32
CA SER A 91 -17.62 -4.68 15.20
C SER A 91 -16.73 -4.05 14.11
N LEU A 92 -17.36 -3.49 13.06
CA LEU A 92 -16.65 -2.69 12.06
C LEU A 92 -16.10 -1.36 12.62
N LEU A 93 -16.57 -0.90 13.78
CA LEU A 93 -15.98 0.28 14.44
C LEU A 93 -14.60 -0.02 15.04
N ASP A 94 -14.34 -1.29 15.37
CA ASP A 94 -13.11 -1.74 16.02
C ASP A 94 -12.05 -2.15 14.99
N ARG A 95 -12.11 -1.55 13.79
CA ARG A 95 -11.29 -1.93 12.64
C ARG A 95 -9.82 -1.69 12.93
N ILE A 96 -9.04 -2.76 12.80
CA ILE A 96 -7.60 -2.74 12.87
C ILE A 96 -7.04 -2.74 11.46
N LEU A 97 -6.21 -1.75 11.16
CA LEU A 97 -5.56 -1.61 9.87
C LEU A 97 -4.07 -1.40 10.09
N ILE A 98 -3.25 -2.28 9.53
CA ILE A 98 -1.79 -2.22 9.63
C ILE A 98 -1.20 -2.36 8.24
N THR A 99 -0.24 -1.51 7.90
CA THR A 99 0.51 -1.59 6.65
C THR A 99 1.99 -1.75 6.91
N GLU A 100 2.65 -2.66 6.21
CA GLU A 100 4.10 -2.80 6.16
C GLU A 100 4.62 -2.40 4.78
N THR A 101 5.63 -1.53 4.72
CA THR A 101 6.26 -1.08 3.47
C THR A 101 7.72 -0.77 3.72
N ASN A 102 8.64 -1.42 3.00
CA ASN A 102 10.09 -1.19 3.12
C ASN A 102 10.58 -1.27 4.58
N GLY A 103 10.02 -2.19 5.38
CA GLY A 103 10.33 -2.32 6.81
C GLY A 103 9.65 -1.31 7.74
N TYR A 104 8.91 -0.33 7.23
CA TYR A 104 8.12 0.61 8.03
C TYR A 104 6.69 0.10 8.23
N THR A 105 6.23 0.15 9.48
CA THR A 105 4.87 -0.21 9.87
C THR A 105 4.09 1.05 10.27
N PHE A 106 2.91 1.21 9.67
CA PHE A 106 1.90 2.17 10.07
C PHE A 106 0.61 1.46 10.41
N GLY A 107 -0.21 2.04 11.29
CA GLY A 107 -1.48 1.41 11.62
C GLY A 107 -2.35 2.16 12.59
N ARG A 108 -3.56 1.64 12.75
CA ARG A 108 -4.52 2.04 13.78
C ARG A 108 -5.13 0.78 14.39
N ILE A 109 -5.19 0.76 15.71
CA ILE A 109 -5.88 -0.26 16.51
C ILE A 109 -6.90 0.47 17.37
N VAL A 110 -8.15 0.03 17.31
CA VAL A 110 -9.24 0.58 18.13
C VAL A 110 -9.52 -0.41 19.25
N THR A 111 -9.54 0.10 20.48
CA THR A 111 -9.78 -0.66 21.72
C THR A 111 -10.75 0.09 22.61
N ASP A 112 -11.23 -0.55 23.66
CA ASP A 112 -12.01 0.10 24.72
C ASP A 112 -11.18 1.14 25.51
N GLU A 113 -9.85 0.99 25.58
CA GLU A 113 -8.92 1.98 26.12
C GLU A 113 -8.69 3.20 25.20
N GLY A 114 -9.16 3.13 23.94
CA GLY A 114 -9.05 4.21 22.97
C GLY A 114 -8.37 3.80 21.66
N ILE A 115 -7.94 4.80 20.89
CA ILE A 115 -7.33 4.62 19.57
C ILE A 115 -5.82 4.65 19.69
N TRP A 116 -5.18 3.56 19.28
CA TRP A 116 -3.74 3.40 19.23
C TRP A 116 -3.26 3.55 17.79
N HIS A 117 -2.17 4.30 17.62
CA HIS A 117 -1.51 4.52 16.35
C HIS A 117 -0.17 3.82 16.33
N ILE A 118 0.13 3.15 15.23
CA ILE A 118 1.43 2.54 14.97
C ILE A 118 2.20 3.45 14.02
N ILE A 119 3.43 3.80 14.40
CA ILE A 119 4.35 4.61 13.60
C ILE A 119 5.79 4.09 13.71
N PRO A 120 6.65 4.39 12.73
CA PRO A 120 8.10 4.22 12.88
C PRO A 120 8.67 5.08 14.01
N ASP A 121 9.64 4.54 14.76
CA ASP A 121 10.38 5.26 15.82
C ASP A 121 11.82 4.70 15.92
N GLY A 122 12.81 5.46 15.44
CA GLY A 122 14.21 5.03 15.43
C GLY A 122 14.43 3.78 14.56
N SER A 123 15.05 2.75 15.13
CA SER A 123 15.31 1.45 14.45
C SER A 123 14.13 0.49 14.48
N GLY A 124 13.01 0.88 15.11
CA GLY A 124 11.82 0.05 15.25
C GLY A 124 10.56 0.90 15.13
N HIS A 125 9.59 0.61 15.97
CA HIS A 125 8.26 1.17 15.89
C HIS A 125 7.70 1.51 17.27
N ARG A 126 6.69 2.35 17.27
CA ARG A 126 5.95 2.78 18.44
C ARG A 126 4.46 2.58 18.24
N ILE A 127 3.80 2.06 19.27
CA ILE A 127 2.35 2.12 19.45
C ILE A 127 2.07 3.20 20.49
N MET A 128 1.24 4.18 20.13
CA MET A 128 0.91 5.30 21.01
C MET A 128 -0.52 5.80 20.80
N GLN A 129 -1.13 6.31 21.87
CA GLN A 129 -2.30 7.17 21.75
C GLN A 129 -1.86 8.60 21.46
N MET A 130 -2.74 9.39 20.84
CA MET A 130 -2.48 10.80 20.64
C MET A 130 -2.49 11.55 21.97
N PRO A 131 -1.70 12.64 22.11
CA PRO A 131 -1.77 13.49 23.29
C PRO A 131 -3.22 13.94 23.54
N ALA A 132 -3.68 13.88 24.79
CA ALA A 132 -5.04 14.33 25.13
C ALA A 132 -5.27 15.82 24.80
N THR A 133 -4.20 16.60 24.67
CA THR A 133 -4.25 18.01 24.25
C THR A 133 -4.43 18.19 22.75
N ALA A 134 -4.11 17.19 21.93
CA ALA A 134 -4.21 17.29 20.48
C ALA A 134 -5.68 17.24 20.04
N GLN A 135 -6.19 18.37 19.56
CA GLN A 135 -7.58 18.46 19.10
C GLN A 135 -7.67 18.11 17.60
N PRO A 136 -8.60 17.23 17.19
CA PRO A 136 -8.88 17.06 15.77
C PRO A 136 -9.36 18.38 15.17
N ARG A 137 -8.86 18.75 13.98
CA ARG A 137 -9.37 19.91 13.26
C ARG A 137 -10.50 19.50 12.32
N PHE A 138 -11.55 20.29 12.36
CA PHE A 138 -12.72 20.15 11.50
C PHE A 138 -13.02 21.51 10.88
N SER A 139 -13.35 21.53 9.59
CA SER A 139 -13.67 22.75 8.86
C SER A 139 -14.98 22.56 8.12
N ALA A 140 -16.02 23.28 8.53
CA ALA A 140 -17.32 23.23 7.86
C ALA A 140 -17.30 23.63 6.36
N ASN A 141 -16.16 24.10 5.83
CA ASN A 141 -15.99 24.53 4.44
C ASN A 141 -14.85 23.76 3.73
N ASP A 142 -14.68 22.47 4.04
CA ASP A 142 -13.71 21.57 3.38
C ASP A 142 -14.18 21.02 2.01
N MET A 143 -15.37 21.39 1.54
CA MET A 143 -15.77 21.11 0.15
C MET A 143 -15.88 22.36 -0.72
N ARG A 144 -15.66 22.17 -2.02
CA ARG A 144 -15.87 23.17 -3.07
C ARG A 144 -16.77 22.61 -4.15
N PHE A 145 -17.73 23.42 -4.60
CA PHE A 145 -18.68 23.00 -5.63
C PHE A 145 -18.29 23.55 -7.01
N PRO A 146 -18.29 22.70 -8.06
CA PRO A 146 -18.22 23.17 -9.43
C PRO A 146 -19.32 24.19 -9.71
N ASP A 147 -18.96 25.29 -10.37
CA ASP A 147 -19.94 26.28 -10.82
C ASP A 147 -20.86 25.65 -11.89
N PRO A 148 -22.20 25.74 -11.75
CA PRO A 148 -23.12 25.13 -12.72
C PRO A 148 -22.94 25.61 -14.15
N MET A 149 -22.55 26.87 -14.37
CA MET A 149 -22.25 27.37 -15.72
C MET A 149 -20.94 26.80 -16.25
N ALA A 150 -19.93 26.63 -15.39
CA ALA A 150 -18.68 25.98 -15.76
C ALA A 150 -18.88 24.50 -16.14
N LEU A 151 -19.75 23.77 -15.44
CA LEU A 151 -20.14 22.40 -15.82
C LEU A 151 -20.90 22.38 -17.16
N ALA A 152 -21.93 23.22 -17.29
CA ALA A 152 -22.76 23.26 -18.50
C ALA A 152 -21.93 23.58 -19.77
N ALA A 153 -20.99 24.52 -19.68
CA ALA A 153 -20.10 24.87 -20.79
C ALA A 153 -19.17 23.72 -21.22
N ARG A 154 -18.92 22.73 -20.35
CA ARG A 154 -18.02 21.59 -20.60
C ARG A 154 -18.77 20.34 -21.02
N ALA A 155 -20.03 20.19 -20.63
CA ALA A 155 -20.89 19.05 -21.00
C ALA A 155 -21.13 18.96 -22.53
N GLU A 156 -21.02 20.06 -23.26
CA GLU A 156 -21.11 20.08 -24.73
C GLU A 156 -19.95 19.33 -25.44
N ALA A 157 -18.89 18.91 -24.71
CA ALA A 157 -17.69 18.29 -25.27
C ALA A 157 -17.72 16.75 -25.36
N GLY A 158 -18.78 16.07 -24.89
CA GLY A 158 -19.00 14.63 -25.10
C GLY A 158 -19.53 13.89 -23.87
N GLN A 159 -20.41 12.90 -24.10
CA GLN A 159 -20.93 12.00 -23.07
C GLN A 159 -20.02 10.76 -22.94
N LEU A 160 -19.73 10.34 -21.70
CA LEU A 160 -19.16 9.03 -21.42
C LEU A 160 -20.26 7.96 -21.54
N ASP A 161 -19.89 6.72 -21.87
CA ASP A 161 -20.84 5.60 -21.96
C ASP A 161 -21.25 5.17 -20.54
N PHE A 162 -22.53 5.29 -20.22
CA PHE A 162 -23.07 5.04 -18.88
C PHE A 162 -23.57 3.59 -18.76
N SER A 163 -23.27 2.91 -17.66
CA SER A 163 -23.92 1.65 -17.30
C SER A 163 -25.23 1.91 -16.54
N GLU A 164 -26.15 0.94 -16.50
CA GLU A 164 -27.39 1.05 -15.69
C GLU A 164 -27.08 1.23 -14.20
N ASP A 165 -27.92 1.97 -13.48
CA ASP A 165 -27.81 2.18 -12.04
C ASP A 165 -27.91 0.85 -11.27
N ILE A 166 -26.98 0.60 -10.34
CA ILE A 166 -26.98 -0.57 -9.47
C ILE A 166 -27.20 -0.14 -8.03
N ALA A 167 -28.39 -0.43 -7.48
CA ALA A 167 -28.72 -0.08 -6.11
C ALA A 167 -28.16 -1.07 -5.08
N GLU A 168 -28.07 -2.36 -5.43
CA GLU A 168 -27.70 -3.47 -4.54
C GLU A 168 -26.18 -3.61 -4.38
N ALA A 169 -25.73 -4.17 -3.26
CA ALA A 169 -24.32 -4.54 -3.07
C ALA A 169 -23.79 -5.43 -4.21
N VAL A 170 -22.56 -5.15 -4.64
CA VAL A 170 -21.90 -5.88 -5.74
C VAL A 170 -20.54 -6.43 -5.29
N PRO A 171 -19.98 -7.44 -5.98
CA PRO A 171 -18.67 -7.97 -5.64
C PRO A 171 -17.58 -6.89 -5.61
N VAL A 172 -16.65 -7.03 -4.67
CA VAL A 172 -15.52 -6.12 -4.50
C VAL A 172 -14.73 -5.97 -5.82
N GLY A 173 -14.57 -4.73 -6.28
CA GLY A 173 -13.87 -4.38 -7.53
C GLY A 173 -14.70 -4.53 -8.81
N SER A 174 -15.96 -4.99 -8.76
CA SER A 174 -16.79 -5.11 -9.95
C SER A 174 -17.20 -3.76 -10.55
N ASN A 175 -17.17 -2.68 -9.76
CA ASN A 175 -17.41 -1.31 -10.22
C ASN A 175 -16.12 -0.61 -10.68
N GLY A 176 -15.00 -1.33 -10.75
CA GLY A 176 -13.72 -0.80 -11.22
C GLY A 176 -12.78 -0.36 -10.09
N ILE A 177 -11.67 0.24 -10.50
CA ILE A 177 -10.59 0.70 -9.63
C ILE A 177 -10.35 2.18 -9.93
N ILE A 178 -10.44 3.02 -8.90
CA ILE A 178 -10.11 4.43 -8.97
C ILE A 178 -8.58 4.55 -8.94
N ASP A 179 -8.00 5.04 -10.02
CA ASP A 179 -6.57 5.26 -10.13
C ASP A 179 -6.22 6.66 -9.58
N ILE A 180 -5.32 6.74 -8.60
CA ILE A 180 -5.01 7.98 -7.88
C ILE A 180 -3.52 8.30 -7.97
N ALA A 181 -3.19 9.54 -8.36
CA ALA A 181 -1.84 10.09 -8.23
C ALA A 181 -1.78 10.96 -6.97
N VAL A 182 -0.79 10.69 -6.11
CA VAL A 182 -0.60 11.45 -4.87
C VAL A 182 0.75 12.13 -4.88
N PHE A 183 0.75 13.41 -4.53
CA PHE A 183 1.96 14.21 -4.31
C PHE A 183 2.09 14.56 -2.84
N TYR A 184 3.29 14.46 -2.27
CA TYR A 184 3.52 14.83 -0.88
C TYR A 184 4.42 16.06 -0.78
N SER A 185 4.08 16.96 0.14
CA SER A 185 4.82 18.19 0.40
C SER A 185 6.23 17.97 0.94
N GLN A 186 7.03 19.04 0.92
CA GLN A 186 8.33 19.04 1.58
C GLN A 186 8.23 18.84 3.10
N SER A 187 7.18 19.32 3.80
CA SER A 187 6.98 19.08 5.24
C SER A 187 6.65 17.63 5.57
N MET A 188 5.91 16.92 4.71
CA MET A 188 5.71 15.48 4.85
C MET A 188 7.03 14.72 4.76
N SER A 189 7.83 15.05 3.74
CA SER A 189 9.15 14.45 3.53
C SER A 189 10.10 14.71 4.71
N ALA A 190 10.09 15.94 5.22
CA ALA A 190 10.92 16.33 6.35
C ALA A 190 10.53 15.62 7.65
N HIS A 191 9.25 15.27 7.82
CA HIS A 191 8.78 14.57 9.02
C HIS A 191 9.02 13.05 8.96
N TRP A 192 8.63 12.41 7.85
CA TRP A 192 8.63 10.95 7.75
C TRP A 192 9.89 10.39 7.07
N GLY A 193 10.67 11.20 6.36
CA GLY A 193 11.87 10.76 5.66
C GLY A 193 11.56 9.61 4.69
N LEU A 194 12.30 8.51 4.84
CA LEU A 194 12.10 7.28 4.05
C LEU A 194 10.72 6.63 4.28
N ALA A 195 10.08 6.87 5.43
CA ALA A 195 8.76 6.33 5.74
C ALA A 195 7.62 7.08 5.03
N THR A 196 7.90 8.19 4.35
CA THR A 196 6.88 9.02 3.67
C THR A 196 6.00 8.19 2.72
N GLY A 197 6.62 7.33 1.90
CA GLY A 197 5.87 6.47 0.98
C GLY A 197 5.03 5.40 1.69
N GLY A 198 5.49 4.90 2.83
CA GLY A 198 4.71 4.00 3.68
C GLY A 198 3.50 4.71 4.29
N ARG A 199 3.66 5.97 4.74
CA ARG A 199 2.56 6.76 5.29
C ARG A 199 1.48 7.02 4.24
N VAL A 200 1.85 7.41 3.02
CA VAL A 200 0.87 7.62 1.95
C VAL A 200 0.14 6.32 1.58
N GLN A 201 0.85 5.19 1.52
CA GLN A 201 0.23 3.88 1.28
C GLN A 201 -0.72 3.44 2.41
N TYR A 202 -0.43 3.80 3.66
CA TYR A 202 -1.37 3.65 4.78
C TYR A 202 -2.65 4.45 4.57
N LEU A 203 -2.55 5.72 4.15
CA LEU A 203 -3.74 6.54 3.84
C LEU A 203 -4.54 5.98 2.65
N MET A 204 -3.86 5.47 1.63
CA MET A 204 -4.51 4.73 0.54
C MET A 204 -5.19 3.44 1.03
N ALA A 205 -4.60 2.74 2.01
CA ALA A 205 -5.20 1.54 2.60
C ALA A 205 -6.46 1.86 3.39
N VAL A 206 -6.51 3.02 4.07
CA VAL A 206 -7.72 3.51 4.75
C VAL A 206 -8.84 3.74 3.73
N LEU A 207 -8.55 4.43 2.62
CA LEU A 207 -9.53 4.67 1.55
C LEU A 207 -10.02 3.35 0.93
N ASP A 208 -9.11 2.48 0.49
CA ASP A 208 -9.48 1.22 -0.16
C ASP A 208 -10.26 0.31 0.80
N THR A 209 -9.87 0.28 2.08
CA THR A 209 -10.60 -0.45 3.12
C THR A 209 -12.01 0.09 3.31
N ALA A 210 -12.18 1.41 3.32
CA ALA A 210 -13.50 2.02 3.42
C ALA A 210 -14.39 1.68 2.22
N LEU A 211 -13.85 1.67 1.00
CA LEU A 211 -14.60 1.28 -0.20
C LEU A 211 -15.07 -0.18 -0.14
N VAL A 212 -14.20 -1.08 0.34
CA VAL A 212 -14.52 -2.50 0.51
C VAL A 212 -15.53 -2.71 1.63
N ASP A 213 -15.29 -2.15 2.80
CA ASP A 213 -16.10 -2.39 4.00
C ASP A 213 -17.49 -1.73 3.93
N SER A 214 -17.71 -0.86 2.95
CA SER A 214 -19.03 -0.23 2.70
C SER A 214 -19.80 -0.89 1.56
N ASP A 215 -19.31 -1.98 0.97
CA ASP A 215 -19.93 -2.67 -0.18
C ASP A 215 -20.15 -1.75 -1.41
N THR A 216 -19.20 -0.87 -1.70
CA THR A 216 -19.31 0.05 -2.87
C THR A 216 -19.06 -0.64 -4.21
N GLY A 217 -18.45 -1.82 -4.20
CA GLY A 217 -17.93 -2.48 -5.41
C GLY A 217 -16.69 -1.84 -6.01
N LEU A 218 -16.20 -0.72 -5.48
CA LEU A 218 -15.02 0.01 -5.96
C LEU A 218 -13.76 -0.43 -5.21
N ARG A 219 -12.61 -0.11 -5.81
CA ARG A 219 -11.28 -0.19 -5.19
C ARG A 219 -10.51 1.09 -5.46
N ALA A 220 -9.47 1.36 -4.69
CA ALA A 220 -8.55 2.46 -4.94
C ALA A 220 -7.13 1.94 -5.19
N ARG A 221 -6.42 2.57 -6.12
CA ARG A 221 -5.05 2.18 -6.49
C ARG A 221 -4.15 3.39 -6.66
N LEU A 222 -3.02 3.38 -5.95
CA LEU A 222 -1.98 4.39 -6.11
C LEU A 222 -1.21 4.11 -7.40
N VAL A 223 -1.28 5.03 -8.36
CA VAL A 223 -0.66 4.85 -9.69
C VAL A 223 0.60 5.68 -9.86
N HIS A 224 0.74 6.72 -9.05
CA HIS A 224 1.90 7.59 -9.03
C HIS A 224 2.05 8.21 -7.65
N LEU A 225 3.29 8.27 -7.18
CA LEU A 225 3.69 8.91 -5.94
C LEU A 225 4.93 9.76 -6.18
N ASP A 226 4.90 11.03 -5.84
CA ASP A 226 6.09 11.89 -5.95
C ASP A 226 6.07 13.04 -4.94
N SER A 227 7.23 13.66 -4.73
CA SER A 227 7.33 14.90 -3.97
C SER A 227 6.84 16.10 -4.77
N VAL A 228 6.30 17.10 -4.09
CA VAL A 228 6.02 18.43 -4.65
C VAL A 228 6.62 19.50 -3.73
N ASN A 229 7.24 20.51 -4.31
CA ASN A 229 7.71 21.68 -3.58
C ASN A 229 6.67 22.79 -3.65
N LEU A 230 5.96 23.03 -2.54
CA LEU A 230 4.99 24.11 -2.42
C LEU A 230 5.71 25.42 -2.07
N THR A 231 5.35 26.54 -2.71
CA THR A 231 5.93 27.85 -2.39
C THR A 231 5.67 28.24 -0.95
N THR A 232 4.47 27.92 -0.45
CA THR A 232 4.02 28.15 0.92
C THR A 232 3.41 26.86 1.46
N ASP A 233 4.22 26.02 2.08
CA ASP A 233 3.80 24.67 2.52
C ASP A 233 2.73 24.69 3.63
N ASP A 234 2.71 25.75 4.44
CA ASP A 234 1.73 25.97 5.50
C ASP A 234 0.50 26.76 5.04
N ALA A 235 0.34 26.99 3.73
CA ALA A 235 -0.89 27.53 3.19
C ALA A 235 -2.07 26.59 3.49
N ASP A 236 -3.23 27.19 3.72
CA ASP A 236 -4.49 26.46 3.83
C ASP A 236 -4.77 25.63 2.57
N GLN A 237 -5.38 24.46 2.78
CA GLN A 237 -5.62 23.47 1.73
C GLN A 237 -6.43 24.05 0.56
N GLY A 238 -7.33 25.00 0.83
CA GLY A 238 -8.09 25.69 -0.22
C GLY A 238 -7.23 26.47 -1.21
N VAL A 239 -6.16 27.14 -0.74
CA VAL A 239 -5.22 27.86 -1.63
C VAL A 239 -4.45 26.86 -2.48
N THR A 240 -3.96 25.78 -1.86
CA THR A 240 -3.25 24.70 -2.56
C THR A 240 -4.15 23.99 -3.57
N LEU A 241 -5.44 23.80 -3.25
CA LEU A 241 -6.41 23.18 -4.15
C LEU A 241 -6.63 24.02 -5.40
N GLU A 242 -6.72 25.35 -5.28
CA GLU A 242 -6.86 26.24 -6.45
C GLU A 242 -5.59 26.24 -7.31
N ASN A 243 -4.41 26.19 -6.68
CA ASN A 243 -3.14 26.01 -7.39
C ASN A 243 -3.08 24.67 -8.15
N LEU A 244 -3.52 23.58 -7.51
CA LEU A 244 -3.53 22.23 -8.04
C LEU A 244 -4.56 22.07 -9.17
N SER A 245 -5.79 22.53 -8.96
CA SER A 245 -6.87 22.40 -9.94
C SER A 245 -6.78 23.42 -11.08
N GLY A 246 -6.07 24.53 -10.87
CA GLY A 246 -5.86 25.56 -11.87
C GLY A 246 -7.07 26.47 -12.08
N ASN A 247 -7.81 26.78 -11.00
CA ASN A 247 -9.00 27.64 -11.01
C ASN A 247 -10.08 27.19 -12.02
N PRO A 248 -10.64 25.97 -11.86
CA PRO A 248 -11.60 25.41 -12.82
C PRO A 248 -12.92 26.20 -12.91
N ASN A 249 -13.28 26.94 -11.85
CA ASN A 249 -14.43 27.86 -11.80
C ASN A 249 -14.14 29.27 -12.34
N GLY A 250 -12.89 29.62 -12.63
CA GLY A 250 -12.52 30.93 -13.18
C GLY A 250 -12.61 32.11 -12.19
N ASN A 251 -12.87 31.87 -10.90
CA ASN A 251 -13.12 32.90 -9.89
C ASN A 251 -12.09 32.95 -8.74
N ALA A 252 -11.11 32.05 -8.73
CA ALA A 252 -10.06 31.98 -7.72
C ALA A 252 -8.69 32.43 -8.25
N GLN A 253 -7.80 32.85 -7.35
CA GLN A 253 -6.43 33.22 -7.70
C GLN A 253 -5.50 31.99 -7.63
N VAL A 254 -4.78 31.73 -8.73
CA VAL A 254 -3.65 30.79 -8.75
C VAL A 254 -2.39 31.53 -8.33
N THR A 255 -1.80 31.13 -7.20
CA THR A 255 -0.59 31.71 -6.60
C THR A 255 0.68 30.90 -6.92
N GLN A 256 0.53 29.63 -7.30
CA GLN A 256 1.61 28.76 -7.77
C GLN A 256 1.09 27.91 -8.94
N ASP A 257 1.86 27.83 -10.03
CA ASP A 257 1.51 26.90 -11.12
C ASP A 257 1.91 25.46 -10.78
N LEU A 258 0.92 24.60 -10.67
CA LEU A 258 1.06 23.14 -10.48
C LEU A 258 0.57 22.36 -11.71
N SER A 259 0.61 22.96 -12.91
CA SER A 259 0.21 22.32 -14.17
C SER A 259 0.90 20.98 -14.44
N ALA A 260 2.16 20.83 -14.00
CA ALA A 260 2.90 19.58 -14.11
C ALA A 260 2.23 18.42 -13.34
N LEU A 261 1.61 18.66 -12.18
CA LEU A 261 0.91 17.64 -11.41
C LEU A 261 -0.42 17.24 -12.09
N ARG A 262 -1.13 18.19 -12.68
CA ARG A 262 -2.31 17.92 -13.52
C ARG A 262 -1.93 17.08 -14.74
N ALA A 263 -0.84 17.44 -15.40
CA ALA A 263 -0.30 16.69 -16.53
C ALA A 263 0.15 15.29 -16.13
N ALA A 264 0.74 15.12 -14.94
CA ALA A 264 1.08 13.80 -14.40
C ALA A 264 -0.16 12.92 -14.22
N GLY A 265 -1.30 13.48 -13.79
CA GLY A 265 -2.57 12.74 -13.75
C GLY A 265 -2.96 12.16 -15.11
N VAL A 266 -2.78 12.92 -16.19
CA VAL A 266 -2.99 12.44 -17.57
C VAL A 266 -1.94 11.41 -17.98
N THR A 267 -0.67 11.68 -17.70
CA THR A 267 0.46 10.80 -18.04
C THR A 267 0.34 9.40 -17.44
N TYR A 268 -0.12 9.32 -16.20
CA TYR A 268 -0.19 8.07 -15.45
C TYR A 268 -1.60 7.45 -15.41
N GLY A 269 -2.58 8.09 -16.08
CA GLY A 269 -3.96 7.62 -16.13
C GLY A 269 -4.63 7.62 -14.76
N ALA A 270 -4.31 8.60 -13.91
CA ALA A 270 -4.96 8.75 -12.61
C ALA A 270 -6.31 9.42 -12.80
N ASP A 271 -7.41 8.83 -12.33
CA ASP A 271 -8.73 9.46 -12.30
C ASP A 271 -8.73 10.69 -11.39
N LEU A 272 -8.08 10.58 -10.23
CA LEU A 272 -8.00 11.64 -9.22
C LEU A 272 -6.55 12.01 -8.90
N VAL A 273 -6.33 13.26 -8.51
CA VAL A 273 -5.00 13.76 -8.12
C VAL A 273 -5.08 14.49 -6.77
N GLY A 274 -4.27 14.04 -5.81
CA GLY A 274 -4.23 14.57 -4.45
C GLY A 274 -2.88 15.16 -4.07
N ILE A 275 -2.86 16.20 -3.22
CA ILE A 275 -1.67 16.62 -2.47
C ILE A 275 -1.84 16.30 -0.99
N ILE A 276 -0.79 15.78 -0.36
CA ILE A 276 -0.72 15.56 1.09
C ILE A 276 0.30 16.51 1.73
N GLN A 277 -0.20 17.43 2.53
CA GLN A 277 0.56 18.31 3.42
C GLN A 277 0.72 17.66 4.80
N ARG A 278 1.73 18.08 5.56
CA ARG A 278 1.69 17.86 7.02
C ARG A 278 0.74 18.89 7.64
N ALA A 279 0.02 18.52 8.69
CA ALA A 279 -0.70 19.51 9.49
C ALA A 279 0.28 20.53 10.10
N LEU A 280 0.05 21.81 9.83
CA LEU A 280 0.88 22.92 10.32
C LEU A 280 0.03 23.96 11.08
N PRO A 281 0.63 24.77 11.98
CA PRO A 281 -0.12 25.66 12.87
C PRO A 281 -0.95 26.74 12.16
N ASN A 282 -0.50 27.22 10.99
CA ASN A 282 -1.18 28.27 10.23
C ASN A 282 -2.38 27.79 9.41
N GLN A 283 -2.63 26.47 9.38
CA GLN A 283 -3.75 25.89 8.65
C GLN A 283 -4.99 25.77 9.54
N VAL A 284 -6.14 26.13 8.99
CA VAL A 284 -7.44 26.07 9.68
C VAL A 284 -8.28 24.85 9.29
N SER A 285 -7.94 24.16 8.20
CA SER A 285 -8.58 22.91 7.77
C SER A 285 -7.64 21.71 7.88
N CYS A 286 -8.22 20.51 7.82
CA CYS A 286 -7.47 19.29 7.53
C CYS A 286 -7.51 18.90 6.06
N GLY A 287 -8.45 19.40 5.28
CA GLY A 287 -8.57 19.04 3.88
C GLY A 287 -9.47 20.01 3.14
N VAL A 288 -9.30 20.05 1.81
CA VAL A 288 -10.32 20.60 0.91
C VAL A 288 -10.34 19.79 -0.38
N ALA A 289 -11.53 19.47 -0.88
CA ALA A 289 -11.74 18.83 -2.17
C ALA A 289 -12.87 19.46 -2.99
N TRP A 290 -12.79 19.27 -4.29
CA TRP A 290 -13.92 19.52 -5.18
C TRP A 290 -14.95 18.40 -5.08
N THR A 291 -16.23 18.77 -4.95
CA THR A 291 -17.36 17.84 -4.88
C THR A 291 -17.97 17.62 -6.26
N ASN A 292 -17.75 16.44 -6.84
CA ASN A 292 -18.21 16.14 -8.20
C ASN A 292 -19.66 15.67 -8.27
N GLY A 293 -20.24 15.75 -9.46
CA GLY A 293 -21.56 15.21 -9.77
C GLY A 293 -22.74 15.88 -9.10
N THR A 294 -22.59 17.12 -8.62
CA THR A 294 -23.66 17.90 -7.96
C THR A 294 -24.87 18.19 -8.85
N ASN A 295 -24.73 18.02 -10.17
CA ASN A 295 -25.80 18.04 -11.17
C ASN A 295 -26.50 16.67 -11.34
N GLY A 296 -26.15 15.67 -10.53
CA GLY A 296 -26.66 14.31 -10.57
C GLY A 296 -25.95 13.38 -11.55
N THR A 297 -24.90 13.82 -12.25
CA THR A 297 -24.14 12.99 -13.20
C THR A 297 -22.65 13.14 -12.98
N MET A 298 -21.90 12.05 -13.17
CA MET A 298 -20.45 12.04 -13.07
C MET A 298 -19.85 11.70 -14.43
N ASP A 299 -19.52 12.74 -15.18
CA ASP A 299 -19.08 12.64 -16.57
C ASP A 299 -17.79 13.44 -16.84
N ALA A 300 -17.38 13.51 -18.11
CA ALA A 300 -16.15 14.18 -18.51
C ALA A 300 -16.11 15.68 -18.12
N SER A 301 -17.25 16.33 -17.91
CA SER A 301 -17.32 17.72 -17.44
C SER A 301 -16.80 17.89 -16.01
N ASN A 302 -16.82 16.82 -15.20
CA ASN A 302 -16.32 16.80 -13.83
C ASN A 302 -14.79 16.60 -13.74
N LEU A 303 -14.13 16.13 -14.80
CA LEU A 303 -12.69 15.82 -14.78
C LEU A 303 -11.79 17.00 -14.30
N PRO A 304 -12.03 18.27 -14.66
CA PRO A 304 -11.27 19.42 -14.14
C PRO A 304 -11.41 19.66 -12.63
N PHE A 305 -12.30 18.93 -11.97
CA PHE A 305 -12.60 19.00 -10.55
C PHE A 305 -12.19 17.70 -9.84
N GLY A 306 -11.44 16.79 -10.47
CA GLY A 306 -10.90 15.57 -9.85
C GLY A 306 -9.67 15.81 -8.97
N TYR A 307 -9.71 16.80 -8.08
CA TYR A 307 -8.58 17.21 -7.26
C TYR A 307 -8.93 17.38 -5.77
N SER A 308 -7.97 17.04 -4.90
CA SER A 308 -8.08 17.20 -3.45
C SER A 308 -6.75 17.59 -2.82
N VAL A 309 -6.81 18.23 -1.64
CA VAL A 309 -5.64 18.49 -0.81
C VAL A 309 -5.98 18.09 0.62
N SER A 310 -5.14 17.26 1.24
CA SER A 310 -5.29 16.82 2.62
C SER A 310 -4.06 17.18 3.43
N ALA A 311 -4.25 17.51 4.69
CA ALA A 311 -3.22 17.54 5.71
C ALA A 311 -3.26 16.23 6.50
N ASP A 312 -2.09 15.78 6.95
CA ASP A 312 -1.93 14.55 7.74
C ASP A 312 -1.12 14.82 9.01
N TRP A 313 -1.45 14.06 10.05
CA TRP A 313 -0.71 13.93 11.30
C TRP A 313 -0.81 15.13 12.26
N LEU A 314 0.05 15.10 13.29
CA LEU A 314 0.15 16.12 14.33
C LEU A 314 0.91 17.35 13.84
N THR A 315 0.41 18.50 14.26
CA THR A 315 1.17 19.75 14.19
C THR A 315 2.47 19.65 14.99
N PRO A 316 3.53 20.38 14.60
CA PRO A 316 4.79 20.38 15.33
C PRO A 316 4.68 20.75 16.83
N ASP A 317 3.70 21.60 17.17
CA ASP A 317 3.40 22.01 18.55
C ASP A 317 2.45 21.04 19.29
N GLN A 318 2.02 19.95 18.63
CA GLN A 318 1.15 18.89 19.18
C GLN A 318 -0.22 19.37 19.68
N THR A 319 -0.67 20.54 19.24
CA THR A 319 -1.96 21.12 19.65
C THR A 319 -3.12 20.65 18.77
N SER A 320 -2.83 20.19 17.55
CA SER A 320 -3.85 19.78 16.59
C SER A 320 -3.44 18.55 15.79
N ILE A 321 -4.43 17.80 15.32
CA ILE A 321 -4.23 16.62 14.47
C ILE A 321 -5.16 16.60 13.26
N CYS A 322 -4.63 16.15 12.13
CA CYS A 322 -5.42 15.66 11.00
C CYS A 322 -5.33 14.14 10.93
N GLY A 323 -6.49 13.50 11.06
CA GLY A 323 -6.60 12.05 11.17
C GLY A 323 -6.36 11.34 9.83
N ALA A 324 -6.09 10.03 9.89
CA ALA A 324 -5.85 9.22 8.70
C ALA A 324 -7.08 9.09 7.78
N ALA A 325 -8.29 9.36 8.30
CA ALA A 325 -9.52 9.36 7.51
C ALA A 325 -9.65 10.59 6.61
N THR A 326 -8.93 11.68 6.87
CA THR A 326 -9.02 12.93 6.10
C THR A 326 -8.79 12.70 4.61
N PHE A 327 -7.74 11.95 4.24
CA PHE A 327 -7.50 11.65 2.83
C PHE A 327 -8.68 10.92 2.16
N ALA A 328 -9.27 9.94 2.86
CA ALA A 328 -10.44 9.23 2.35
C ALA A 328 -11.70 10.12 2.30
N HIS A 329 -11.84 11.06 3.23
CA HIS A 329 -12.90 12.08 3.25
C HIS A 329 -12.83 12.97 2.01
N GLU A 330 -11.66 13.51 1.71
CA GLU A 330 -11.46 14.39 0.56
C GLU A 330 -11.65 13.65 -0.78
N ILE A 331 -11.22 12.40 -0.88
CA ILE A 331 -11.52 11.55 -2.04
C ILE A 331 -13.03 11.24 -2.11
N GLY A 332 -13.72 11.12 -0.97
CA GLY A 332 -15.17 11.02 -0.88
C GLY A 332 -15.89 12.21 -1.54
N HIS A 333 -15.44 13.43 -1.27
CA HIS A 333 -15.94 14.61 -2.00
C HIS A 333 -15.66 14.52 -3.50
N ASN A 334 -14.47 14.10 -3.94
CA ASN A 334 -14.22 13.89 -5.37
C ASN A 334 -15.13 12.84 -6.03
N MET A 335 -15.68 11.90 -5.25
CA MET A 335 -16.71 10.94 -5.67
C MET A 335 -18.15 11.48 -5.53
N GLY A 336 -18.31 12.73 -5.09
CA GLY A 336 -19.61 13.39 -4.96
C GLY A 336 -20.34 13.12 -3.65
N PHE A 337 -19.63 12.66 -2.62
CA PHE A 337 -20.19 12.51 -1.29
C PHE A 337 -20.13 13.85 -0.54
N VAL A 338 -21.06 14.06 0.38
CA VAL A 338 -21.16 15.27 1.20
C VAL A 338 -21.26 14.91 2.67
N HIS A 339 -21.20 15.91 3.55
CA HIS A 339 -21.25 15.64 4.98
C HIS A 339 -22.57 15.02 5.42
N ASN A 340 -22.65 14.56 6.66
CA ASN A 340 -23.92 14.18 7.26
C ASN A 340 -24.93 15.34 7.24
N VAL A 341 -26.22 15.04 7.14
CA VAL A 341 -27.28 16.05 6.96
C VAL A 341 -27.29 17.08 8.07
N GLU A 342 -26.99 16.69 9.31
CA GLU A 342 -26.95 17.61 10.46
C GLU A 342 -25.80 18.63 10.36
N GLN A 343 -24.75 18.32 9.61
CA GLN A 343 -23.65 19.24 9.33
C GLN A 343 -24.00 20.18 8.17
N GLU A 344 -24.59 19.65 7.09
CA GLU A 344 -25.02 20.45 5.94
C GLU A 344 -26.23 21.35 6.25
N GLY A 345 -27.06 20.95 7.21
CA GLY A 345 -28.34 21.58 7.52
C GLY A 345 -29.42 21.34 6.47
N GLN A 346 -29.16 20.48 5.47
CA GLN A 346 -30.09 20.15 4.38
C GLN A 346 -29.77 18.78 3.75
N VAL A 347 -30.78 18.19 3.10
CA VAL A 347 -30.65 17.00 2.27
C VAL A 347 -30.24 17.39 0.85
N GLY A 348 -29.33 16.64 0.24
CA GLY A 348 -28.80 16.91 -1.10
C GLY A 348 -27.42 17.56 -1.10
N GLY A 349 -27.05 18.17 -2.23
CA GLY A 349 -25.73 18.78 -2.44
C GLY A 349 -24.66 17.81 -2.93
N GLY A 350 -24.80 16.51 -2.68
CA GLY A 350 -23.96 15.47 -3.28
C GLY A 350 -24.45 14.99 -4.64
N VAL A 351 -23.81 13.94 -5.16
CA VAL A 351 -24.14 13.30 -6.45
C VAL A 351 -25.52 12.65 -6.48
N ARG A 352 -26.06 12.34 -5.30
CA ARG A 352 -27.43 11.92 -5.04
C ARG A 352 -27.90 12.59 -3.77
N ASN A 353 -29.22 12.70 -3.60
CA ASN A 353 -29.82 13.31 -2.40
C ASN A 353 -29.49 12.58 -1.09
N PHE A 354 -29.02 11.33 -1.18
CA PHE A 354 -28.71 10.47 -0.04
C PHE A 354 -27.20 10.20 0.10
N ALA A 355 -26.34 10.88 -0.67
CA ALA A 355 -24.88 10.71 -0.66
C ALA A 355 -24.20 11.36 0.56
N HIS A 356 -24.82 11.26 1.74
CA HIS A 356 -24.40 11.87 2.99
C HIS A 356 -23.66 10.89 3.90
N GLY A 357 -22.69 11.39 4.64
CA GLY A 357 -22.15 10.71 5.81
C GLY A 357 -23.24 10.37 6.84
N HIS A 358 -22.98 9.36 7.66
CA HIS A 358 -23.83 8.99 8.79
C HIS A 358 -23.14 9.24 10.12
N ARG A 359 -23.87 9.83 11.08
CA ARG A 359 -23.46 10.01 12.47
C ARG A 359 -24.46 9.37 13.42
N VAL A 360 -23.94 8.76 14.47
CA VAL A 360 -24.70 8.46 15.69
C VAL A 360 -24.12 9.31 16.82
N ASP A 361 -24.94 10.25 17.31
CA ASP A 361 -24.52 11.26 18.28
C ASP A 361 -23.82 10.66 19.51
N CYS A 362 -22.67 11.24 19.83
CA CYS A 362 -21.78 10.85 20.92
C CYS A 362 -21.34 9.37 20.87
N ASN A 363 -21.35 8.75 19.69
CA ASN A 363 -20.90 7.38 19.48
C ASN A 363 -19.87 7.31 18.34
N PHE A 364 -20.31 7.41 17.09
CA PHE A 364 -19.43 7.30 15.92
C PHE A 364 -19.91 8.17 14.75
N GLY A 365 -18.99 8.43 13.83
CA GLY A 365 -19.28 9.00 12.51
C GLY A 365 -18.57 8.20 11.43
N THR A 366 -19.25 7.94 10.31
CA THR A 366 -18.62 7.44 9.07
C THR A 366 -17.64 8.46 8.51
N ILE A 367 -16.82 8.08 7.52
CA ILE A 367 -15.77 8.95 6.97
C ILE A 367 -16.28 10.34 6.58
N MET A 368 -17.47 10.44 5.99
CA MET A 368 -18.04 11.72 5.56
C MET A 368 -18.77 12.48 6.67
N ALA A 369 -18.80 12.00 7.91
CA ALA A 369 -19.55 12.66 8.98
C ALA A 369 -18.66 13.53 9.87
N TYR A 370 -19.20 14.67 10.28
CA TYR A 370 -18.61 15.54 11.29
C TYR A 370 -19.18 15.21 12.67
N PRO A 371 -18.38 15.31 13.74
CA PRO A 371 -18.84 15.00 15.09
C PRO A 371 -19.91 15.99 15.57
N SER A 372 -20.66 15.62 16.59
CA SER A 372 -21.71 16.48 17.13
C SER A 372 -21.14 17.73 17.79
N THR A 373 -21.91 18.82 17.76
CA THR A 373 -21.59 20.06 18.44
C THR A 373 -22.69 20.46 19.42
N ASN A 374 -22.36 21.32 20.39
CA ASN A 374 -23.36 21.90 21.28
C ASN A 374 -24.42 22.76 20.56
N ALA A 375 -24.17 23.13 19.30
CA ALA A 375 -25.15 23.81 18.45
C ALA A 375 -26.17 22.84 17.85
N GLN A 376 -25.77 21.58 17.62
CA GLN A 376 -26.61 20.54 17.03
C GLN A 376 -27.39 19.76 18.09
N ILE A 377 -26.78 19.44 19.23
CA ILE A 377 -27.41 18.68 20.32
C ILE A 377 -27.18 19.31 21.69
N GLN A 378 -28.16 19.17 22.59
CA GLN A 378 -28.08 19.72 23.96
C GLN A 378 -27.48 18.74 24.97
N ALA A 379 -27.62 17.44 24.72
CA ALA A 379 -27.08 16.36 25.56
C ALA A 379 -26.93 15.09 24.73
N CYS A 380 -25.97 14.24 25.09
CA CYS A 380 -25.81 12.93 24.46
C CYS A 380 -27.00 12.01 24.77
N PRO A 381 -27.42 11.16 23.80
CA PRO A 381 -28.36 10.09 24.07
C PRO A 381 -27.94 9.21 25.26
N ALA A 382 -28.93 8.69 26.00
CA ALA A 382 -28.66 7.84 27.16
C ALA A 382 -27.90 6.57 26.74
N GLY A 383 -26.78 6.29 27.39
CA GLY A 383 -25.93 5.14 27.08
C GLY A 383 -24.91 5.36 25.96
N SER A 384 -24.78 6.58 25.44
CA SER A 384 -23.68 6.92 24.51
C SER A 384 -22.32 6.74 25.19
N PRO A 385 -21.33 6.12 24.51
CA PRO A 385 -20.03 5.84 25.10
C PRO A 385 -19.14 7.09 25.20
N ASN A 386 -19.38 8.10 24.36
CA ASN A 386 -18.57 9.30 24.26
C ASN A 386 -19.37 10.55 24.65
N GLY A 387 -18.67 11.71 24.72
CA GLY A 387 -19.29 13.02 24.90
C GLY A 387 -19.64 13.70 23.57
N ILE A 388 -20.27 14.87 23.63
CA ILE A 388 -20.51 15.74 22.46
C ILE A 388 -19.17 16.08 21.82
N GLY A 389 -19.03 15.86 20.52
CA GLY A 389 -17.79 16.05 19.78
C GLY A 389 -16.79 14.88 19.87
N GLY A 390 -17.11 13.84 20.66
CA GLY A 390 -16.24 12.70 20.93
C GLY A 390 -16.56 11.46 20.08
N GLU A 391 -17.36 11.60 19.02
CA GLU A 391 -17.66 10.49 18.12
C GLU A 391 -16.38 9.87 17.53
N THR A 392 -16.28 8.55 17.59
CA THR A 392 -15.17 7.84 16.95
C THR A 392 -15.34 7.83 15.44
N THR A 393 -14.31 8.24 14.70
CA THR A 393 -14.31 8.11 13.24
C THR A 393 -14.18 6.64 12.83
N ALA A 394 -15.16 6.17 12.08
CA ALA A 394 -15.18 4.85 11.48
C ALA A 394 -14.49 4.84 10.12
N PHE A 395 -13.77 3.77 9.78
CA PHE A 395 -13.06 3.64 8.49
C PHE A 395 -13.96 2.99 7.42
N PHE A 396 -15.19 3.47 7.30
CA PHE A 396 -16.14 3.10 6.25
C PHE A 396 -17.09 4.27 5.93
N PHE A 397 -17.72 4.21 4.78
CA PHE A 397 -18.78 5.10 4.31
C PHE A 397 -20.16 4.59 4.71
N SER A 398 -21.15 5.48 4.73
CA SER A 398 -22.51 5.14 5.16
C SER A 398 -23.16 4.09 4.25
N ASN A 399 -23.71 3.04 4.87
CA ASN A 399 -24.47 1.99 4.20
C ASN A 399 -25.55 1.44 5.15
N PRO A 400 -26.85 1.66 4.90
CA PRO A 400 -27.93 1.18 5.74
C PRO A 400 -28.14 -0.35 5.70
N GLU A 401 -27.60 -1.04 4.69
CA GLU A 401 -27.70 -2.50 4.53
C GLU A 401 -26.71 -3.26 5.42
N ILE A 402 -25.68 -2.58 5.92
CA ILE A 402 -24.68 -3.16 6.81
C ILE A 402 -25.18 -3.06 8.27
N LEU A 403 -25.58 -4.20 8.82
CA LEU A 403 -26.08 -4.35 10.20
C LEU A 403 -24.96 -4.77 11.17
N ARG A 404 -23.95 -3.90 11.29
CA ARG A 404 -22.75 -4.11 12.12
C ARG A 404 -22.37 -2.90 12.97
N CYS A 405 -23.23 -1.90 13.03
CA CYS A 405 -23.00 -0.66 13.77
C CYS A 405 -23.80 -0.62 15.09
N PRO A 406 -23.52 0.34 15.99
CA PRO A 406 -24.33 0.58 17.17
C PRO A 406 -25.82 0.79 16.87
N PRO A 407 -26.71 0.44 17.82
CA PRO A 407 -26.39 -0.16 19.10
C PRO A 407 -25.99 -1.65 18.99
N ASN A 408 -25.04 -2.07 19.83
CA ASN A 408 -24.60 -3.46 20.03
C ASN A 408 -24.10 -4.20 18.78
N GLY A 409 -23.58 -3.50 17.77
CA GLY A 409 -23.08 -4.14 16.54
C GLY A 409 -24.19 -4.77 15.68
N THR A 410 -25.44 -4.34 15.86
CA THR A 410 -26.62 -4.84 15.11
C THR A 410 -27.41 -3.74 14.41
N GLY A 411 -27.10 -2.48 14.70
CA GLY A 411 -27.67 -1.31 14.02
C GLY A 411 -27.10 -1.13 12.61
N ALA A 412 -27.84 -0.37 11.82
CA ALA A 412 -27.46 0.00 10.46
C ALA A 412 -26.29 1.01 10.48
N CYS A 413 -25.35 0.85 9.55
CA CYS A 413 -24.22 1.75 9.36
C CYS A 413 -24.56 2.96 8.47
N GLY A 414 -25.84 3.34 8.40
CA GLY A 414 -26.37 4.39 7.54
C GLY A 414 -27.88 4.53 7.71
N ARG A 415 -28.48 5.40 6.92
CA ARG A 415 -29.94 5.61 6.87
C ARG A 415 -30.43 5.43 5.43
N PRO A 416 -31.57 4.74 5.21
CA PRO A 416 -32.10 4.50 3.87
C PRO A 416 -32.25 5.77 3.03
N PHE A 417 -32.13 5.64 1.71
CA PHE A 417 -32.23 6.75 0.77
C PHE A 417 -33.54 7.56 0.81
N ASN A 418 -34.61 6.97 1.37
CA ASN A 418 -35.93 7.57 1.52
C ASN A 418 -36.24 8.04 2.95
N ASP A 419 -35.25 7.98 3.85
CA ASP A 419 -35.33 8.58 5.18
C ASP A 419 -35.33 10.12 5.05
N PRO A 420 -36.02 10.86 5.94
CA PRO A 420 -35.90 12.32 6.01
C PRO A 420 -34.48 12.83 6.25
N ASP A 421 -33.62 11.99 6.81
CA ASP A 421 -32.19 12.19 7.05
C ASP A 421 -31.41 11.05 6.35
N PRO A 422 -31.33 11.02 5.01
CA PRO A 422 -30.78 9.86 4.31
C PRO A 422 -29.26 9.85 4.37
N ALA A 423 -28.67 8.66 4.54
CA ALA A 423 -27.21 8.48 4.59
C ALA A 423 -26.82 7.11 4.00
N ASP A 424 -26.63 7.08 2.68
CA ASP A 424 -26.34 5.88 1.89
C ASP A 424 -25.31 6.19 0.78
N VAL A 425 -24.12 6.57 1.22
CA VAL A 425 -22.98 6.83 0.32
C VAL A 425 -22.63 5.59 -0.49
N ALA A 426 -22.72 4.40 0.10
CA ALA A 426 -22.42 3.16 -0.60
C ALA A 426 -23.29 2.96 -1.84
N ARG A 427 -24.59 3.22 -1.74
CA ARG A 427 -25.48 3.20 -2.90
C ARG A 427 -25.14 4.29 -3.91
N ALA A 428 -24.86 5.52 -3.47
CA ALA A 428 -24.46 6.59 -4.39
C ALA A 428 -23.18 6.23 -5.17
N ALA A 429 -22.24 5.55 -4.51
CA ALA A 429 -21.03 5.03 -5.12
C ALA A 429 -21.34 3.99 -6.20
N ARG A 430 -22.28 3.08 -5.91
CA ARG A 430 -22.71 2.04 -6.83
C ARG A 430 -23.53 2.58 -7.99
N GLU A 431 -24.30 3.65 -7.82
CA GLU A 431 -25.13 4.25 -8.89
C GLU A 431 -24.33 5.17 -9.81
N GLU A 432 -23.59 6.14 -9.26
CA GLU A 432 -22.97 7.20 -10.08
C GLU A 432 -21.47 7.34 -9.84
N SER A 433 -21.01 7.31 -8.59
CA SER A 433 -19.60 7.63 -8.32
C SER A 433 -18.62 6.62 -8.91
N ARG A 434 -19.10 5.41 -9.24
CA ARG A 434 -18.31 4.44 -10.01
C ARG A 434 -17.79 5.01 -11.33
N ASN A 435 -18.44 6.03 -11.89
CA ASN A 435 -18.00 6.66 -13.13
C ASN A 435 -16.70 7.48 -12.97
N VAL A 436 -16.22 7.75 -11.75
CA VAL A 436 -14.87 8.32 -11.54
C VAL A 436 -13.80 7.47 -12.24
N VAL A 437 -13.93 6.14 -12.27
CA VAL A 437 -12.95 5.22 -12.89
C VAL A 437 -12.79 5.42 -14.41
N ASN A 438 -13.69 6.22 -15.00
CA ASN A 438 -13.69 6.55 -16.42
C ASN A 438 -13.20 7.99 -16.69
N PHE A 439 -12.74 8.72 -15.66
CA PHE A 439 -12.21 10.06 -15.85
C PHE A 439 -10.96 10.02 -16.73
N ARG A 440 -10.09 9.02 -16.57
CA ARG A 440 -8.94 8.85 -17.45
C ARG A 440 -8.80 7.40 -17.91
N PRO A 441 -8.42 7.16 -19.18
CA PRO A 441 -8.09 5.82 -19.62
C PRO A 441 -6.80 5.33 -18.94
N GLU A 442 -6.67 4.01 -18.77
CA GLU A 442 -5.46 3.39 -18.24
C GLU A 442 -4.23 3.78 -19.10
N ALA A 443 -3.20 4.33 -18.47
CA ALA A 443 -1.98 4.71 -19.17
C ALA A 443 -1.12 3.48 -19.52
N PRO A 444 -0.44 3.48 -20.68
CA PRO A 444 0.53 2.43 -21.02
C PRO A 444 1.64 2.35 -19.96
N ARG A 445 2.01 1.12 -19.58
CA ARG A 445 3.02 0.85 -18.55
C ARG A 445 4.33 0.31 -19.13
N VAL A 446 5.43 0.63 -18.46
CA VAL A 446 6.65 -0.17 -18.54
C VAL A 446 6.57 -1.34 -17.56
N VAL A 447 7.39 -2.36 -17.79
CA VAL A 447 7.60 -3.43 -16.80
C VAL A 447 9.07 -3.47 -16.42
N SER A 448 9.37 -3.95 -15.21
CA SER A 448 10.72 -3.98 -14.69
C SER A 448 11.08 -5.28 -14.01
N SER A 449 12.38 -5.52 -13.87
CA SER A 449 12.92 -6.61 -13.07
C SER A 449 14.21 -6.17 -12.37
N VAL A 450 14.53 -6.80 -11.24
CA VAL A 450 15.70 -6.54 -10.39
C VAL A 450 16.46 -7.85 -10.16
N LEU A 451 17.80 -7.80 -10.24
CA LEU A 451 18.67 -8.94 -9.95
C LEU A 451 20.05 -8.48 -9.41
N PRO A 452 20.63 -9.12 -8.39
CA PRO A 452 20.03 -10.16 -7.55
C PRO A 452 18.84 -9.61 -6.77
N ILE A 453 17.95 -10.50 -6.30
CA ILE A 453 16.75 -10.08 -5.55
C ILE A 453 17.05 -9.89 -4.05
N THR A 454 18.27 -10.17 -3.60
CA THR A 454 18.72 -9.93 -2.23
C THR A 454 20.14 -9.41 -2.20
N ARG A 455 20.40 -8.45 -1.31
CA ARG A 455 21.72 -7.98 -0.92
C ARG A 455 21.80 -7.87 0.61
N SER A 456 22.92 -8.28 1.19
CA SER A 456 23.14 -8.33 2.64
C SER A 456 24.50 -7.73 2.98
N VAL A 457 24.55 -6.43 3.30
CA VAL A 457 25.80 -5.68 3.44
C VAL A 457 26.06 -5.24 4.88
N GLN A 458 27.28 -4.75 5.16
CA GLN A 458 27.54 -4.02 6.40
C GLN A 458 26.95 -2.61 6.31
N ASN A 459 26.50 -2.02 7.43
CA ASN A 459 25.98 -0.66 7.47
C ASN A 459 26.92 0.36 6.79
N GLY A 460 26.33 1.32 6.07
CA GLY A 460 27.07 2.33 5.29
C GLY A 460 27.73 1.81 4.01
N THR A 461 27.66 0.51 3.74
CA THR A 461 28.13 -0.07 2.47
C THR A 461 27.04 0.03 1.41
N ALA A 462 27.39 0.53 0.23
CA ALA A 462 26.47 0.55 -0.90
C ALA A 462 26.27 -0.87 -1.46
N ALA A 463 25.04 -1.36 -1.44
CA ALA A 463 24.63 -2.58 -2.14
C ALA A 463 24.22 -2.24 -3.57
N THR A 464 24.84 -2.88 -4.56
CA THR A 464 24.51 -2.69 -5.97
C THR A 464 23.63 -3.81 -6.52
N ALA A 465 22.70 -3.48 -7.40
CA ALA A 465 21.95 -4.48 -8.13
C ALA A 465 21.65 -3.97 -9.54
N PHE A 466 21.31 -4.89 -10.43
CA PHE A 466 20.85 -4.55 -11.77
C PHE A 466 19.33 -4.43 -11.77
N ALA A 467 18.83 -3.53 -12.58
CA ALA A 467 17.44 -3.51 -12.99
C ALA A 467 17.33 -3.38 -14.50
N THR A 468 16.28 -3.95 -15.07
CA THR A 468 15.93 -3.76 -16.48
C THR A 468 14.55 -3.15 -16.55
N ILE A 469 14.41 -2.07 -17.32
CA ILE A 469 13.13 -1.51 -17.71
C ILE A 469 12.83 -1.96 -19.14
N ILE A 470 11.63 -2.48 -19.37
CA ILE A 470 11.15 -2.94 -20.67
C ILE A 470 9.96 -2.09 -21.07
N ASN A 471 9.98 -1.57 -22.30
CA ASN A 471 8.81 -0.99 -22.95
C ASN A 471 8.10 -2.11 -23.75
N PRO A 472 7.01 -2.70 -23.24
CA PRO A 472 6.40 -3.88 -23.85
C PRO A 472 5.60 -3.55 -25.13
N ALA A 473 5.49 -2.28 -25.52
CA ALA A 473 4.73 -1.88 -26.70
C ALA A 473 5.28 -2.58 -27.96
N ALA A 474 4.47 -3.40 -28.62
CA ALA A 474 4.87 -4.12 -29.85
C ALA A 474 5.09 -3.17 -31.05
N THR A 475 4.28 -2.12 -31.11
CA THR A 475 4.37 -1.00 -32.06
C THR A 475 3.92 0.27 -31.35
N GLY A 476 4.44 1.43 -31.72
CA GLY A 476 3.99 2.71 -31.14
C GLY A 476 5.15 3.57 -30.62
N SER A 477 4.87 4.35 -29.58
CA SER A 477 5.77 5.41 -29.11
C SER A 477 6.83 4.93 -28.10
N THR A 478 7.98 5.59 -28.17
CA THR A 478 9.09 5.50 -27.21
C THR A 478 8.62 5.82 -25.79
N ALA A 479 9.03 5.02 -24.81
CA ALA A 479 8.94 5.38 -23.40
C ALA A 479 10.08 6.36 -23.10
N THR A 480 9.76 7.60 -22.75
CA THR A 480 10.75 8.68 -22.67
C THR A 480 11.12 8.99 -21.23
N GLY A 481 12.37 9.38 -21.01
CA GLY A 481 12.85 9.80 -19.69
C GLY A 481 12.68 8.71 -18.62
N CYS A 482 12.99 7.46 -18.96
CA CYS A 482 12.84 6.34 -18.05
C CYS A 482 14.04 6.20 -17.10
N GLY A 483 13.77 5.98 -15.82
CA GLY A 483 14.79 5.82 -14.79
C GLY A 483 14.28 4.99 -13.62
N LEU A 484 15.10 4.91 -12.56
CA LEU A 484 14.76 4.21 -11.34
C LEU A 484 14.64 5.18 -10.18
N ARG A 485 13.72 4.91 -9.26
CA ARG A 485 13.64 5.64 -8.00
C ARG A 485 13.22 4.74 -6.86
N LEU A 486 13.56 5.18 -5.65
CA LEU A 486 13.09 4.61 -4.39
C LEU A 486 12.51 5.75 -3.55
N ALA A 487 11.22 5.67 -3.22
CA ALA A 487 10.49 6.75 -2.56
C ALA A 487 11.15 7.16 -1.23
N GLY A 488 11.26 8.47 -0.99
CA GLY A 488 11.83 9.05 0.24
C GLY A 488 13.35 9.05 0.34
N THR A 489 14.08 8.47 -0.62
CA THR A 489 15.55 8.43 -0.58
C THR A 489 16.23 9.74 -0.98
N THR A 490 17.38 10.01 -0.38
CA THR A 490 18.31 11.06 -0.83
C THR A 490 19.26 10.53 -1.93
N PRO A 491 19.92 11.41 -2.71
CA PRO A 491 20.94 11.00 -3.69
C PRO A 491 22.14 10.25 -3.09
N ALA A 492 22.34 10.33 -1.77
CA ALA A 492 23.38 9.56 -1.06
C ALA A 492 22.93 8.12 -0.74
N GLN A 493 21.61 7.89 -0.62
CA GLN A 493 21.01 6.61 -0.28
C GLN A 493 20.62 5.81 -1.51
N PHE A 494 20.30 6.48 -2.62
CA PHE A 494 19.91 5.84 -3.86
C PHE A 494 20.53 6.53 -5.08
N SER A 495 21.08 5.74 -5.99
CA SER A 495 21.54 6.21 -7.31
C SER A 495 21.39 5.11 -8.34
N TYR A 496 21.22 5.48 -9.61
CA TYR A 496 21.20 4.56 -10.73
C TYR A 496 22.05 5.06 -11.90
N GLN A 497 22.44 4.16 -12.80
CA GLN A 497 23.13 4.50 -14.05
C GLN A 497 22.82 3.44 -15.11
N THR A 498 22.67 3.86 -16.37
CA THR A 498 22.46 2.91 -17.47
C THR A 498 23.66 1.99 -17.65
N THR A 499 23.42 0.80 -18.19
CA THR A 499 24.48 -0.13 -18.61
C THR A 499 24.27 -0.61 -20.04
N THR A 500 25.37 -1.00 -20.67
CA THR A 500 25.38 -1.76 -21.91
C THR A 500 24.88 -3.20 -21.68
N PRO A 501 24.57 -3.97 -22.75
CA PRO A 501 24.24 -5.40 -22.62
C PRO A 501 25.36 -6.25 -22.01
N ALA A 502 26.61 -5.76 -22.00
CA ALA A 502 27.75 -6.40 -21.35
C ALA A 502 27.93 -5.94 -19.88
N ASN A 503 26.93 -5.27 -19.31
CA ASN A 503 26.92 -4.73 -17.94
C ASN A 503 28.00 -3.66 -17.65
N ALA A 504 28.63 -3.09 -18.67
CA ALA A 504 29.49 -1.91 -18.51
C ALA A 504 28.64 -0.64 -18.35
N LEU A 505 29.02 0.26 -17.43
CA LEU A 505 28.34 1.54 -17.21
C LEU A 505 28.29 2.37 -18.51
N SER A 506 27.16 3.04 -18.73
CA SER A 506 26.94 3.99 -19.82
C SER A 506 26.23 5.23 -19.32
N GLY A 507 26.37 6.34 -20.06
CA GLY A 507 25.78 7.63 -19.67
C GLY A 507 26.34 8.17 -18.35
N ALA A 508 25.62 9.11 -17.74
CA ALA A 508 25.92 9.66 -16.41
C ALA A 508 24.97 9.08 -15.35
N ALA A 509 25.38 9.12 -14.08
CA ALA A 509 24.53 8.74 -12.97
C ALA A 509 23.25 9.58 -12.92
N ASN A 510 22.16 8.96 -12.48
CA ASN A 510 20.82 9.54 -12.31
C ASN A 510 20.29 10.25 -13.56
N THR A 511 20.73 9.82 -14.74
CA THR A 511 20.27 10.34 -16.03
C THR A 511 19.25 9.37 -16.63
N PRO A 512 17.98 9.79 -16.82
CA PRO A 512 16.98 8.97 -17.47
C PRO A 512 17.33 8.66 -18.93
N ALA A 513 16.79 7.56 -19.45
CA ALA A 513 17.01 7.10 -20.82
C ALA A 513 15.69 6.82 -21.54
N ASP A 514 15.69 7.03 -22.86
CA ASP A 514 14.56 6.69 -23.71
C ASP A 514 14.62 5.21 -24.13
N ILE A 515 13.46 4.55 -24.14
CA ILE A 515 13.32 3.13 -24.46
C ILE A 515 12.33 2.98 -25.61
N ALA A 516 12.85 2.60 -26.78
CA ALA A 516 12.04 2.35 -27.97
C ALA A 516 10.95 1.29 -27.72
N ALA A 517 9.89 1.29 -28.52
CA ALA A 517 8.86 0.26 -28.48
C ALA A 517 9.50 -1.14 -28.66
N GLY A 518 9.18 -2.09 -27.78
CA GLY A 518 9.77 -3.43 -27.72
C GLY A 518 11.20 -3.46 -27.20
N GLY A 519 11.77 -2.31 -26.84
CA GLY A 519 13.12 -2.17 -26.32
C GLY A 519 13.21 -2.41 -24.81
N ALA A 520 14.45 -2.57 -24.36
CA ALA A 520 14.81 -2.67 -22.94
C ALA A 520 16.06 -1.85 -22.65
N GLN A 521 16.12 -1.26 -21.46
CA GLN A 521 17.30 -0.58 -20.95
C GLN A 521 17.71 -1.19 -19.61
N ASN A 522 18.98 -1.56 -19.51
CA ASN A 522 19.58 -2.07 -18.29
C ASN A 522 20.16 -0.92 -17.47
N PHE A 523 20.12 -1.08 -16.17
CA PHE A 523 20.63 -0.15 -15.18
C PHE A 523 21.38 -0.93 -14.12
N VAL A 524 22.39 -0.30 -13.54
CA VAL A 524 22.85 -0.62 -12.18
C VAL A 524 22.29 0.43 -11.26
N PHE A 525 21.88 0.04 -10.06
CA PHE A 525 21.52 0.96 -8.99
C PHE A 525 22.24 0.57 -7.70
N SER A 526 22.35 1.54 -6.79
CA SER A 526 22.92 1.37 -5.47
C SER A 526 21.91 1.77 -4.41
N VAL A 527 21.81 0.96 -3.34
CA VAL A 527 21.11 1.29 -2.11
C VAL A 527 22.14 1.31 -0.98
N THR A 528 22.17 2.38 -0.19
CA THR A 528 23.07 2.50 0.96
C THR A 528 22.24 2.75 2.21
N SER A 529 22.36 1.88 3.21
CA SER A 529 21.77 2.17 4.53
C SER A 529 22.55 3.29 5.21
N ALA A 530 21.85 4.13 5.96
CA ALA A 530 22.52 5.11 6.81
C ALA A 530 23.37 4.37 7.87
N THR A 531 24.58 4.88 8.16
CA THR A 531 25.42 4.34 9.24
C THR A 531 24.75 4.53 10.60
N ASP A 532 24.04 5.65 10.75
CA ASP A 532 23.28 6.06 11.92
C ASP A 532 21.91 6.64 11.51
N PHE A 533 20.86 6.36 12.28
CA PHE A 533 19.58 7.08 12.24
C PHE A 533 19.57 8.18 13.30
N ALA A 534 19.14 9.39 12.94
CA ALA A 534 18.73 10.36 13.94
C ALA A 534 17.36 9.96 14.46
N ASP A 535 17.22 9.71 15.77
CA ASP A 535 15.90 9.57 16.37
C ASP A 535 15.11 10.90 16.27
N ASN A 536 13.84 10.88 16.70
CA ASN A 536 12.98 12.07 16.77
C ASN A 536 13.51 13.16 17.73
N GLN A 537 14.69 12.98 18.33
CA GLN A 537 15.42 13.94 19.17
C GLN A 537 16.83 14.30 18.63
N GLY A 538 17.22 13.81 17.45
CA GLY A 538 18.49 14.16 16.80
C GLY A 538 19.72 13.35 17.26
N LEU A 539 19.55 12.21 17.94
CA LEU A 539 20.67 11.37 18.39
C LEU A 539 20.99 10.23 17.40
N PRO A 540 22.27 9.97 17.06
CA PRO A 540 22.65 8.89 16.14
C PRO A 540 22.47 7.48 16.76
N GLN A 541 21.77 6.60 16.06
CA GLN A 541 21.54 5.18 16.43
C GLN A 541 22.00 4.26 15.30
N ALA A 542 22.78 3.22 15.61
CA ALA A 542 23.24 2.26 14.61
C ALA A 542 22.06 1.47 14.01
N SER A 543 21.96 1.45 12.68
CA SER A 543 20.91 0.73 11.94
C SER A 543 20.97 -0.79 12.15
N THR A 544 19.84 -1.43 12.47
CA THR A 544 19.66 -2.90 12.37
C THR A 544 18.66 -3.25 11.27
N ASN A 545 18.55 -2.40 10.24
CA ASN A 545 17.47 -2.46 9.26
C ASN A 545 17.37 -3.82 8.56
N ASN A 546 16.21 -4.45 8.75
CA ASN A 546 15.69 -5.48 7.88
C ASN A 546 14.68 -4.83 6.92
N GLU A 547 15.19 -4.09 5.93
CA GLU A 547 14.37 -3.47 4.87
C GLU A 547 13.93 -4.56 3.88
N THR A 548 12.82 -5.20 4.21
CA THR A 548 12.27 -6.28 3.40
C THR A 548 11.55 -5.70 2.18
N HIS A 549 11.92 -6.19 1.00
CA HIS A 549 11.19 -5.98 -0.27
C HIS A 549 11.07 -4.53 -0.79
N LEU A 550 12.17 -3.78 -0.80
CA LEU A 550 12.27 -2.46 -1.42
C LEU A 550 11.76 -2.47 -2.87
N PHE A 551 10.64 -1.80 -3.14
CA PHE A 551 10.14 -1.64 -4.50
C PHE A 551 11.02 -0.67 -5.28
N ILE A 552 11.68 -1.16 -6.33
CA ILE A 552 12.51 -0.32 -7.21
C ILE A 552 11.62 0.12 -8.37
N GLU A 553 11.05 1.31 -8.22
CA GLU A 553 10.08 1.83 -9.18
C GLU A 553 10.79 2.26 -10.48
N ALA A 554 10.30 1.73 -11.60
CA ALA A 554 10.69 2.17 -12.94
C ALA A 554 9.76 3.28 -13.42
N PHE A 555 10.19 4.54 -13.28
CA PHE A 555 9.42 5.69 -13.74
C PHE A 555 9.76 6.04 -15.19
N CYS A 556 8.83 6.66 -15.91
CA CYS A 556 9.06 7.31 -17.19
C CYS A 556 8.18 8.56 -17.29
N SER A 557 8.60 9.56 -18.07
CA SER A 557 7.82 10.80 -18.24
C SER A 557 6.50 10.63 -18.99
N ASN A 558 6.29 9.51 -19.68
CA ASN A 558 5.12 9.26 -20.51
C ASN A 558 4.53 7.85 -20.36
N ARG A 559 4.92 7.12 -19.31
CA ARG A 559 4.43 5.76 -19.01
C ARG A 559 4.23 5.59 -17.52
N ARG A 560 3.22 4.81 -17.16
CA ARG A 560 3.05 4.30 -15.80
C ARG A 560 4.14 3.27 -15.46
N SER A 561 4.53 3.23 -14.20
CA SER A 561 5.41 2.19 -13.69
C SER A 561 4.69 0.83 -13.67
N GLY A 562 5.46 -0.26 -13.76
CA GLY A 562 4.91 -1.59 -13.51
C GLY A 562 4.55 -1.72 -12.04
N GLU A 563 3.48 -2.47 -11.73
CA GLU A 563 3.09 -2.71 -10.34
C GLU A 563 4.16 -3.53 -9.60
N TYR A 564 4.26 -3.32 -8.29
CA TYR A 564 5.07 -4.14 -7.41
C TYR A 564 4.75 -5.61 -7.60
N THR A 565 5.80 -6.39 -7.83
CA THR A 565 5.73 -7.83 -7.94
C THR A 565 6.87 -8.40 -7.11
N LEU A 566 6.49 -9.02 -5.99
CA LEU A 566 7.39 -9.62 -5.03
C LEU A 566 8.43 -10.52 -5.72
N GLY A 567 9.71 -10.19 -5.52
CA GLY A 567 10.83 -10.97 -6.03
C GLY A 567 11.03 -10.92 -7.55
N LEU A 568 10.36 -9.97 -8.23
CA LEU A 568 10.62 -9.61 -9.61
C LEU A 568 11.23 -8.22 -9.71
N ASN A 569 10.56 -7.19 -9.20
CA ASN A 569 11.01 -5.78 -9.26
C ASN A 569 11.22 -5.17 -7.86
N SER A 570 11.44 -6.04 -6.87
CA SER A 570 11.74 -5.68 -5.48
C SER A 570 13.11 -6.21 -5.06
N LEU A 571 13.85 -5.43 -4.25
CA LEU A 571 15.09 -5.85 -3.62
C LEU A 571 14.85 -6.17 -2.14
N ILE A 572 15.23 -7.36 -1.69
CA ILE A 572 15.38 -7.65 -0.26
C ILE A 572 16.74 -7.09 0.17
N PHE A 573 16.74 -6.11 1.06
CA PHE A 573 17.96 -5.43 1.49
C PHE A 573 18.11 -5.52 3.00
N SER A 574 19.22 -6.11 3.45
CA SER A 574 19.57 -6.13 4.87
C SER A 574 20.89 -5.46 5.10
N SER A 575 21.00 -4.68 6.17
CA SER A 575 22.28 -4.15 6.64
C SER A 575 22.56 -4.58 8.08
N SER A 576 23.83 -4.87 8.37
CA SER A 576 24.28 -5.31 9.69
C SER A 576 25.41 -4.43 10.22
N PRO A 577 25.47 -4.15 11.55
CA PRO A 577 26.59 -3.45 12.15
C PRO A 577 27.90 -4.27 12.09
N THR A 578 27.79 -5.61 12.10
CA THR A 578 28.94 -6.52 11.93
C THR A 578 29.03 -7.02 10.48
N PRO A 579 30.23 -7.37 9.99
CA PRO A 579 30.38 -8.03 8.69
C PRO A 579 29.55 -9.32 8.63
N VAL A 580 28.80 -9.48 7.54
CA VAL A 580 27.94 -10.65 7.27
C VAL A 580 28.20 -11.16 5.85
N PRO A 581 27.81 -12.41 5.52
CA PRO A 581 27.83 -12.87 4.14
C PRO A 581 26.93 -12.01 3.23
N ASP A 582 27.39 -11.76 2.02
CA ASP A 582 26.61 -11.08 0.95
C ASP A 582 26.67 -11.93 -0.31
N ILE A 583 25.64 -12.73 -0.53
CA ILE A 583 25.60 -13.74 -1.58
C ILE A 583 24.92 -13.14 -2.82
N VAL A 584 25.74 -12.80 -3.81
CA VAL A 584 25.27 -12.39 -5.14
C VAL A 584 24.99 -13.65 -5.95
N ALA A 585 23.72 -13.88 -6.28
CA ALA A 585 23.27 -15.10 -6.99
C ALA A 585 22.78 -14.80 -8.42
N LEU A 586 23.20 -15.63 -9.37
CA LEU A 586 22.81 -15.57 -10.77
C LEU A 586 22.28 -16.94 -11.21
N ALA A 587 21.11 -16.96 -11.84
CA ALA A 587 20.53 -18.17 -12.44
C ALA A 587 20.81 -18.25 -13.94
N ALA A 588 21.00 -19.47 -14.44
CA ALA A 588 21.11 -19.79 -15.86
C ALA A 588 20.21 -20.99 -16.18
N SER A 589 19.42 -20.88 -17.23
CA SER A 589 18.43 -21.89 -17.65
C SER A 589 18.51 -22.15 -19.14
N GLY A 590 18.04 -23.32 -19.59
CA GLY A 590 18.06 -23.69 -21.01
C GLY A 590 17.18 -22.80 -21.90
N ASP A 591 16.10 -22.27 -21.33
CA ASP A 591 15.29 -21.19 -21.89
C ASP A 591 15.58 -19.94 -21.02
N PRO A 592 16.29 -18.91 -21.51
CA PRO A 592 16.81 -17.83 -20.67
C PRO A 592 15.77 -17.20 -19.74
N GLY A 593 16.03 -17.26 -18.43
CA GLY A 593 15.15 -16.73 -17.38
C GLY A 593 13.94 -17.59 -17.05
N ARG A 594 13.81 -18.78 -17.67
CA ARG A 594 12.67 -19.69 -17.54
C ARG A 594 13.11 -21.14 -17.29
N VAL A 595 12.40 -21.80 -16.39
CA VAL A 595 12.44 -23.26 -16.25
C VAL A 595 11.16 -23.86 -16.84
N ASN A 596 11.34 -24.74 -17.83
CA ASN A 596 10.24 -25.45 -18.48
C ASN A 596 10.09 -26.83 -17.81
N VAL A 597 8.91 -27.10 -17.24
CA VAL A 597 8.60 -28.35 -16.55
C VAL A 597 7.77 -29.25 -17.49
N PRO A 598 8.25 -30.43 -17.87
CA PRO A 598 7.44 -31.36 -18.68
C PRO A 598 6.19 -31.83 -17.93
N THR A 599 5.06 -31.99 -18.62
CA THR A 599 3.84 -32.59 -18.05
C THR A 599 3.83 -34.12 -18.14
N THR A 600 4.74 -34.70 -18.91
CA THR A 600 4.88 -36.15 -19.11
C THR A 600 6.32 -36.61 -18.84
N GLY A 601 6.52 -37.92 -18.71
CA GLY A 601 7.86 -38.49 -18.46
C GLY A 601 8.37 -38.20 -17.05
N ASN A 602 9.60 -37.70 -16.93
CA ASN A 602 10.23 -37.44 -15.63
C ASN A 602 9.67 -36.20 -14.91
N GLN A 603 8.97 -35.31 -15.64
CA GLN A 603 8.35 -34.08 -15.13
C GLN A 603 9.31 -33.16 -14.36
N VAL A 604 10.59 -33.13 -14.75
CA VAL A 604 11.60 -32.28 -14.10
C VAL A 604 12.10 -31.21 -15.05
N GLY A 605 11.89 -29.94 -14.67
CA GLY A 605 12.61 -28.80 -15.22
C GLY A 605 13.90 -28.54 -14.43
N VAL A 606 14.97 -28.10 -15.10
CA VAL A 606 16.28 -27.89 -14.46
C VAL A 606 16.84 -26.52 -14.84
N PHE A 607 17.47 -25.87 -13.88
CA PHE A 607 18.32 -24.70 -14.10
C PHE A 607 19.51 -24.70 -13.13
N ALA A 608 20.55 -23.94 -13.46
CA ALA A 608 21.74 -23.80 -12.64
C ALA A 608 21.76 -22.45 -11.94
N VAL A 609 22.41 -22.38 -10.78
CA VAL A 609 22.68 -21.13 -10.05
C VAL A 609 24.17 -21.06 -9.73
N ALA A 610 24.78 -19.90 -9.96
CA ALA A 610 26.11 -19.58 -9.48
C ALA A 610 26.02 -18.46 -8.44
N ILE A 611 26.88 -18.54 -7.42
CA ILE A 611 26.97 -17.52 -6.39
C ILE A 611 28.40 -16.99 -6.24
N SER A 612 28.49 -15.74 -5.80
CA SER A 612 29.73 -15.11 -5.30
C SER A 612 29.44 -14.47 -3.95
N ASN A 613 30.27 -14.73 -2.95
CA ASN A 613 30.19 -14.06 -1.65
C ASN A 613 31.08 -12.81 -1.65
N VAL A 614 30.46 -11.64 -1.71
CA VAL A 614 31.18 -10.35 -1.66
C VAL A 614 31.27 -9.77 -0.25
N GLY A 615 30.75 -10.49 0.75
CA GLY A 615 30.80 -10.15 2.16
C GLY A 615 31.77 -11.03 2.96
N ALA A 616 31.48 -11.18 4.26
CA ALA A 616 32.25 -12.04 5.16
C ALA A 616 32.02 -13.53 4.87
N ALA A 617 32.98 -14.38 5.23
CA ALA A 617 32.82 -15.83 5.12
C ALA A 617 31.68 -16.33 6.02
N GLY A 618 30.93 -17.34 5.56
CA GLY A 618 29.84 -17.92 6.34
C GLY A 618 29.34 -19.26 5.80
N THR A 619 28.54 -19.94 6.62
CA THR A 619 27.82 -21.16 6.22
C THR A 619 26.46 -20.78 5.68
N ILE A 620 26.24 -21.09 4.40
CA ILE A 620 25.02 -20.73 3.67
C ILE A 620 24.20 -21.98 3.43
N THR A 621 22.90 -21.89 3.74
CA THR A 621 21.90 -22.89 3.37
C THR A 621 21.18 -22.42 2.10
N ALA A 622 21.39 -23.15 1.02
CA ALA A 622 20.65 -22.99 -0.23
C ALA A 622 19.32 -23.75 -0.15
N SER A 623 18.22 -23.11 -0.56
CA SER A 623 16.88 -23.71 -0.70
C SER A 623 16.15 -23.13 -1.90
N ALA A 624 15.02 -23.71 -2.29
CA ALA A 624 14.17 -23.15 -3.33
C ALA A 624 12.67 -23.30 -3.03
N ASP A 625 11.88 -22.29 -3.41
CA ASP A 625 10.44 -22.21 -3.17
C ASP A 625 9.70 -21.44 -4.28
N THR A 626 8.38 -21.37 -4.18
CA THR A 626 7.50 -20.68 -5.14
C THR A 626 7.04 -19.30 -4.63
N GLY A 627 7.66 -18.77 -3.58
CA GLY A 627 7.26 -17.50 -2.97
C GLY A 627 5.88 -17.55 -2.32
N GLY A 628 5.48 -18.73 -1.82
CA GLY A 628 4.16 -18.96 -1.21
C GLY A 628 3.03 -19.22 -2.21
N ARG A 629 3.29 -19.19 -3.52
CA ARG A 629 2.26 -19.47 -4.53
C ARG A 629 2.04 -20.97 -4.70
N VAL A 630 0.78 -21.38 -4.71
CA VAL A 630 0.38 -22.75 -5.02
C VAL A 630 0.48 -22.96 -6.54
N LEU A 631 1.45 -23.77 -6.97
CA LEU A 631 1.70 -24.13 -8.36
C LEU A 631 1.62 -25.65 -8.53
N ALA A 632 1.47 -26.11 -9.77
CA ALA A 632 1.51 -27.55 -10.12
C ALA A 632 2.93 -28.17 -10.01
N ILE A 633 3.58 -27.94 -8.88
CA ILE A 633 4.93 -28.39 -8.52
C ILE A 633 4.79 -29.30 -7.30
N GLN A 634 5.33 -30.51 -7.41
CA GLN A 634 5.33 -31.50 -6.33
C GLN A 634 6.41 -31.19 -5.28
N ASN A 635 7.65 -30.92 -5.74
CA ASN A 635 8.76 -30.53 -4.90
C ASN A 635 9.86 -29.83 -5.72
N ILE A 636 10.76 -29.15 -5.03
CA ILE A 636 11.95 -28.54 -5.60
C ILE A 636 13.16 -29.07 -4.84
N GLU A 637 14.17 -29.54 -5.57
CA GLU A 637 15.38 -30.12 -5.00
C GLU A 637 16.61 -29.32 -5.46
N VAL A 638 17.58 -29.16 -4.59
CA VAL A 638 18.86 -28.46 -4.84
C VAL A 638 20.04 -29.39 -4.54
N CYS A 639 21.15 -29.20 -5.25
CA CYS A 639 22.44 -29.80 -4.93
C CYS A 639 23.57 -28.82 -5.29
N PRO A 640 24.65 -28.70 -4.51
CA PRO A 640 25.88 -28.07 -4.96
C PRO A 640 26.46 -28.88 -6.12
N THR A 641 27.10 -28.21 -7.06
CA THR A 641 27.66 -28.82 -8.26
C THR A 641 29.16 -28.56 -8.39
N ASP A 642 29.84 -29.47 -9.08
CA ASP A 642 31.20 -29.21 -9.55
C ASP A 642 31.13 -28.20 -10.72
N PRO A 643 31.83 -27.05 -10.66
CA PRO A 643 31.69 -26.00 -11.67
C PRO A 643 32.25 -26.36 -13.05
N GLY A 644 33.12 -27.38 -13.15
CA GLY A 644 33.67 -27.83 -14.42
C GLY A 644 32.78 -28.85 -15.15
N THR A 645 32.02 -29.65 -14.40
CA THR A 645 31.21 -30.75 -14.94
C THR A 645 29.70 -30.55 -14.82
N GLY A 646 29.25 -29.67 -13.91
CA GLY A 646 27.85 -29.49 -13.55
C GLY A 646 27.23 -30.65 -12.76
N ALA A 647 28.02 -31.66 -12.38
CA ALA A 647 27.54 -32.81 -11.62
C ALA A 647 27.28 -32.44 -10.16
N CYS A 648 26.18 -32.93 -9.58
CA CYS A 648 25.91 -32.77 -8.15
C CYS A 648 27.05 -33.41 -7.34
N THR A 649 27.61 -32.67 -6.38
CA THR A 649 28.64 -33.16 -5.45
C THR A 649 28.06 -33.80 -4.20
N SER A 650 26.75 -33.65 -3.99
CA SER A 650 25.98 -34.32 -2.94
C SER A 650 24.59 -34.73 -3.47
N PRO A 651 23.87 -35.63 -2.77
CA PRO A 651 22.51 -35.98 -3.15
C PRO A 651 21.60 -34.75 -3.24
N ARG A 652 20.61 -34.81 -4.14
CA ARG A 652 19.57 -33.78 -4.25
C ARG A 652 18.71 -33.80 -2.98
N ALA A 653 18.43 -32.64 -2.44
CA ALA A 653 17.61 -32.48 -1.23
C ALA A 653 16.84 -31.15 -1.27
N ALA A 654 15.91 -30.94 -0.32
CA ALA A 654 15.19 -29.67 -0.22
C ALA A 654 16.12 -28.47 0.10
N THR A 655 17.24 -28.75 0.78
CA THR A 655 18.25 -27.75 1.15
C THR A 655 19.66 -28.31 0.98
N ALA A 656 20.63 -27.44 0.69
CA ALA A 656 22.05 -27.79 0.67
C ALA A 656 22.88 -26.76 1.44
N GLN A 657 23.78 -27.21 2.30
CA GLN A 657 24.70 -26.33 3.03
C GLN A 657 26.07 -26.28 2.36
N VAL A 658 26.62 -25.08 2.25
CA VAL A 658 27.96 -24.83 1.72
C VAL A 658 28.64 -23.75 2.57
N ASN A 659 29.91 -23.98 2.91
CA ASN A 659 30.77 -22.94 3.46
C ASN A 659 31.33 -22.11 2.32
N VAL A 660 31.04 -20.81 2.30
CA VAL A 660 31.52 -19.91 1.25
C VAL A 660 32.44 -18.89 1.91
N GLY A 661 33.72 -18.92 1.54
CA GLY A 661 34.70 -17.93 2.01
C GLY A 661 34.37 -16.52 1.53
N ALA A 662 35.01 -15.50 2.11
CA ALA A 662 34.98 -14.16 1.54
C ALA A 662 35.58 -14.19 0.11
N ASN A 663 34.90 -13.59 -0.85
CA ASN A 663 35.20 -13.70 -2.30
C ASN A 663 35.09 -15.13 -2.85
N GLY A 664 34.50 -16.07 -2.11
CA GLY A 664 34.29 -17.44 -2.52
C GLY A 664 33.13 -17.57 -3.51
N THR A 665 33.17 -18.62 -4.33
CA THR A 665 32.11 -18.95 -5.30
C THR A 665 31.61 -20.38 -5.10
N ALA A 666 30.38 -20.64 -5.52
CA ALA A 666 29.82 -21.99 -5.60
C ALA A 666 28.78 -22.07 -6.72
N THR A 667 28.50 -23.29 -7.19
CA THR A 667 27.45 -23.56 -8.18
C THR A 667 26.47 -24.59 -7.65
N PHE A 668 25.22 -24.52 -8.14
CA PHE A 668 24.12 -25.38 -7.73
C PHE A 668 23.30 -25.80 -8.94
N GLY A 669 22.77 -27.03 -8.89
CA GLY A 669 21.70 -27.51 -9.76
C GLY A 669 20.37 -27.43 -9.02
N VAL A 670 19.34 -26.91 -9.67
CA VAL A 670 17.98 -26.79 -9.14
C VAL A 670 17.03 -27.60 -10.01
N PHE A 671 16.26 -28.47 -9.38
CA PHE A 671 15.38 -29.45 -10.02
C PHE A 671 13.94 -29.19 -9.58
N VAL A 672 13.11 -28.74 -10.52
CA VAL A 672 11.70 -28.40 -10.28
C VAL A 672 10.84 -29.54 -10.80
N ARG A 673 10.20 -30.28 -9.89
CA ARG A 673 9.36 -31.42 -10.24
C ARG A 673 7.90 -31.02 -10.32
N GLY A 674 7.29 -31.16 -11.50
CA GLY A 674 5.85 -30.99 -11.68
C GLY A 674 5.03 -32.13 -11.09
N ASN A 675 3.72 -31.95 -10.99
CA ASN A 675 2.77 -33.02 -10.63
C ASN A 675 1.96 -33.54 -11.84
N GLY A 676 2.36 -33.16 -13.06
CA GLY A 676 1.71 -33.51 -14.32
C GLY A 676 0.62 -32.53 -14.77
N GLN A 677 0.21 -31.58 -13.94
CA GLN A 677 -0.73 -30.51 -14.32
C GLN A 677 -0.02 -29.33 -15.00
N ALA A 678 -0.77 -28.55 -15.77
CA ALA A 678 -0.26 -27.38 -16.46
C ALA A 678 0.16 -26.27 -15.49
N ILE A 679 1.25 -25.57 -15.82
CA ILE A 679 1.67 -24.32 -15.16
C ILE A 679 1.64 -23.23 -16.23
N ASP A 680 0.73 -22.27 -16.06
CA ASP A 680 0.54 -21.20 -17.03
C ASP A 680 1.82 -20.39 -17.27
N ASN A 681 1.94 -19.83 -18.47
CA ASN A 681 3.03 -18.93 -18.81
C ASN A 681 2.78 -17.52 -18.24
N ASN A 682 3.01 -17.37 -16.95
CA ASN A 682 2.93 -16.09 -16.25
C ASN A 682 4.28 -15.76 -15.61
N PRO A 683 5.25 -15.20 -16.34
CA PRO A 683 6.61 -14.95 -15.83
C PRO A 683 6.67 -13.90 -14.72
N ALA A 684 5.61 -13.08 -14.57
CA ALA A 684 5.52 -12.12 -13.48
C ALA A 684 5.29 -12.83 -12.14
N GLN A 685 4.39 -13.82 -12.10
CA GLN A 685 3.93 -14.43 -10.85
C GLN A 685 4.38 -15.89 -10.66
N ASN A 686 4.46 -16.70 -11.72
CA ASN A 686 4.88 -18.10 -11.65
C ASN A 686 6.41 -18.14 -11.64
N ARG A 687 7.03 -18.16 -10.46
CA ARG A 687 8.49 -18.13 -10.31
C ARG A 687 8.97 -19.16 -9.30
N VAL A 688 10.21 -19.63 -9.50
CA VAL A 688 10.97 -20.39 -8.52
C VAL A 688 12.08 -19.50 -8.00
N PHE A 689 12.07 -19.29 -6.69
CA PHE A 689 13.07 -18.53 -5.95
C PHE A 689 14.12 -19.49 -5.42
N VAL A 690 15.39 -19.11 -5.52
CA VAL A 690 16.51 -19.82 -4.89
C VAL A 690 17.09 -18.91 -3.83
N ARG A 691 17.07 -19.34 -2.58
CA ARG A 691 17.45 -18.54 -1.41
C ARG A 691 18.71 -19.08 -0.79
N PHE A 692 19.51 -18.17 -0.24
CA PHE A 692 20.77 -18.41 0.43
C PHE A 692 20.70 -17.76 1.80
N ASN A 693 20.52 -18.57 2.84
CA ASN A 693 20.29 -18.09 4.21
C ASN A 693 21.42 -18.49 5.15
N GLU A 694 21.70 -17.62 6.12
CA GLU A 694 22.52 -17.91 7.30
C GLU A 694 21.59 -18.00 8.52
N GLY A 695 21.23 -19.22 8.90
CA GLY A 695 20.12 -19.43 9.85
C GLY A 695 18.81 -18.90 9.26
N ALA A 696 18.14 -18.00 9.99
CA ALA A 696 16.93 -17.32 9.54
C ALA A 696 17.19 -16.07 8.67
N ASN A 697 18.45 -15.62 8.56
CA ASN A 697 18.78 -14.37 7.87
C ASN A 697 18.98 -14.59 6.37
N ALA A 698 18.28 -13.81 5.55
CA ALA A 698 18.48 -13.81 4.11
C ALA A 698 19.83 -13.18 3.74
N ARG A 699 20.70 -13.92 3.04
CA ARG A 699 22.03 -13.44 2.61
C ARG A 699 22.16 -13.30 1.11
N GLY A 700 21.28 -13.93 0.33
CA GLY A 700 21.22 -13.81 -1.11
C GLY A 700 20.04 -14.56 -1.69
N ALA A 701 19.61 -14.18 -2.89
CA ALA A 701 18.62 -14.93 -3.63
C ALA A 701 18.59 -14.54 -5.12
N THR A 702 18.04 -15.44 -5.92
CA THR A 702 17.75 -15.25 -7.36
C THR A 702 16.42 -15.92 -7.69
N SER A 703 15.87 -15.69 -8.89
CA SER A 703 14.65 -16.36 -9.33
C SER A 703 14.59 -16.56 -10.84
N VAL A 704 13.87 -17.60 -11.26
CA VAL A 704 13.51 -17.85 -12.66
C VAL A 704 12.00 -18.02 -12.79
N ALA A 705 11.42 -17.63 -13.92
CA ALA A 705 10.03 -17.92 -14.21
C ALA A 705 9.84 -19.43 -14.43
N VAL A 706 8.67 -19.98 -14.06
CA VAL A 706 8.32 -21.39 -14.27
C VAL A 706 7.04 -21.51 -15.08
N ARG A 707 7.05 -22.42 -16.04
CA ARG A 707 5.87 -22.84 -16.82
C ARG A 707 5.99 -24.31 -17.19
N THR A 708 4.91 -24.89 -17.69
CA THR A 708 5.01 -26.16 -18.41
C THR A 708 5.62 -25.97 -19.80
N GLN A 709 6.34 -26.99 -20.26
CA GLN A 709 6.99 -27.00 -21.58
C GLN A 709 6.00 -26.87 -22.73
#